data_AF-A0A933B4M2-F1
#
_entry.id   AF-A0A933B4M2-F1
#
_cell.length_a   1.000
_cell.length_b   1.000
_cell.length_c   1.000
_cell.angle_alpha   90.00
_cell.angle_beta   90.00
_cell.angle_gamma   90.00
#
_symmetry.space_group_name_H-M   'P 1'
#
loop_
_entity.id
_entity.type
_entity.pdbx_description
1 polymer ?
#
loop_
_entity_poly.entity_id
_entity_poly.type
_entity_poly.pdbx_seq_one_letter_code
_entity_poly.pdbx_strand_id
1 'polypeptide(L)'
;DTSHVILADASAPSTIYGDNAFYDFTSTTPSKIIYFEKDKTQMVLGTWKIQGEFAKHIKLLSTEPGKQWKVNPQGPRDISYAWVEDSYNIHPEIVVMTGSTNRGNSINWDPFITWTNVGGDSLWSNPLNWSAGVTPGAGDDAVFDGTSNTNSTVDTDFSGSLGGILMNAGYTSTITVVKPIFVIRNLGAASQRITINSGTFNANGKIVWIGITEPPDPFLVISGGTYLMGAPSVAEGGGIPEGHLIVNDDRFPDVFNPNRGGITMTGGTFIGSAGRINVNGTVNISGGSFTSSSWNLQIFGNFVHTGGIFDPNGGSVVLDGRDQSISGSTTFNNLTKTTSVARTLTVEAGSTQTVAGTTTLQGAAGNLLSLRSSSAGTQWNIAPQGGRSISFVDVKDSVNTVLPVINPPDSIDSGNTVNWFPPLIFIWTGALSRDWGTAGNWDVNLVPFPTSDVIIPDVVNDPILDVERMADDVTLGNGALLTLDGKNFTATGVLSNDGTVRLNGSETVSLTQDTNSGTFEYVGNANGSSNTFNLIDFGATDYFNLHVNTTDTSDIIQLTQPLTIVHDLTLSQGILSLNNQSLTMTGATFSNNAVLRLQGNETVANLVQDIDSGTWEYVGRNLSEILALKEFGGTDYFNLIINDQNTNRATFSSEASKSIAGAFTIQGGTYDANANTTTVTGLTTVSGGIYQASTNTQTLNGGLTMNGGTFTGSTGAVDVNSDVSLSSGTLTAPTGPFTVSGNWTKTGGVFDHSNATVTFDGIGAQLLNSGASSFFNVLHNNTGTLRLSSNNLTALGTLTNTSGIYDANDLETSVTGLTTVSGGEYQAKTALQTLDGGLTINGGTFTGSTGSVDVNSDVSLSSGTLTAPTGPFTVSGNWTKTGGVFDHSSSTVTFDGTGTQLLNSGGSDFFNLLH
;
A
#
# COMPACT_ATOMS: atom_id res chain seq x y z
N ASP A 1 0.75 -17.88 84.94
CA ASP A 1 -0.16 -18.07 86.08
C ASP A 1 -1.56 -18.42 85.60
N THR A 2 -2.08 -19.52 86.14
CA THR A 2 -3.22 -20.34 85.69
C THR A 2 -4.57 -19.80 86.19
N SER A 3 -4.88 -18.51 85.95
CA SER A 3 -6.12 -17.92 86.44
C SER A 3 -7.34 -18.47 85.69
N HIS A 4 -8.18 -19.24 86.38
CA HIS A 4 -9.49 -19.70 85.88
C HIS A 4 -10.59 -18.84 86.52
N VAL A 5 -11.28 -18.02 85.73
CA VAL A 5 -12.42 -17.22 86.21
C VAL A 5 -13.71 -17.93 85.85
N ILE A 6 -14.53 -18.20 86.87
CA ILE A 6 -15.85 -18.82 86.72
C ILE A 6 -16.91 -17.89 87.30
N LEU A 7 -17.84 -17.45 86.46
CA LEU A 7 -18.99 -16.63 86.88
C LEU A 7 -20.25 -17.50 86.84
N ALA A 8 -20.71 -17.96 88.00
CA ALA A 8 -21.74 -19.00 88.12
C ALA A 8 -23.09 -18.56 88.75
N ASP A 9 -23.17 -17.41 89.42
CA ASP A 9 -24.42 -16.96 90.08
C ASP A 9 -25.34 -16.17 89.13
N ALA A 10 -26.51 -16.71 88.81
CA ALA A 10 -27.50 -16.05 87.94
C ALA A 10 -28.30 -14.93 88.62
N SER A 11 -28.31 -14.86 89.96
CA SER A 11 -29.19 -13.93 90.70
C SER A 11 -28.70 -12.47 90.69
N ALA A 12 -27.43 -12.25 90.35
CA ALA A 12 -26.82 -10.93 90.30
C ALA A 12 -25.95 -10.75 89.04
N PRO A 13 -25.91 -9.55 88.43
CA PRO A 13 -24.96 -9.25 87.37
C PRO A 13 -23.52 -9.25 87.91
N SER A 14 -22.55 -9.61 87.07
CA SER A 14 -21.12 -9.45 87.36
C SER A 14 -20.57 -8.27 86.57
N THR A 15 -19.66 -7.48 87.14
CA THR A 15 -18.99 -6.38 86.44
C THR A 15 -17.48 -6.54 86.57
N ILE A 16 -16.76 -6.40 85.45
CA ILE A 16 -15.30 -6.51 85.38
C ILE A 16 -14.75 -5.14 84.98
N TYR A 17 -13.89 -4.59 85.84
CA TYR A 17 -13.22 -3.32 85.65
C TYR A 17 -11.76 -3.51 85.23
N GLY A 18 -11.22 -2.55 84.50
CA GLY A 18 -9.83 -2.51 84.05
C GLY A 18 -9.51 -3.40 82.85
N ASP A 19 -8.28 -3.26 82.38
CA ASP A 19 -7.66 -4.17 81.40
C ASP A 19 -7.19 -5.43 82.16
N ASN A 20 -7.67 -6.61 81.75
CA ASN A 20 -7.38 -7.87 82.44
C ASN A 20 -6.82 -8.93 81.50
N ALA A 21 -6.01 -9.84 82.05
CA ALA A 21 -5.58 -11.05 81.38
C ALA A 21 -6.03 -12.28 82.18
N PHE A 22 -6.85 -13.12 81.56
CA PHE A 22 -7.33 -14.38 82.11
C PHE A 22 -6.65 -15.54 81.39
N TYR A 23 -6.33 -16.63 82.11
CA TYR A 23 -5.97 -17.87 81.43
C TYR A 23 -7.24 -18.50 80.86
N ASP A 24 -8.18 -18.97 81.68
CA ASP A 24 -9.51 -19.38 81.20
C ASP A 24 -10.61 -18.44 81.73
N PHE A 25 -11.61 -18.17 80.89
CA PHE A 25 -12.81 -17.41 81.26
C PHE A 25 -14.06 -18.23 80.97
N THR A 26 -14.80 -18.62 82.01
CA THR A 26 -15.98 -19.48 81.88
C THR A 26 -17.23 -18.86 82.50
N SER A 27 -18.33 -18.87 81.76
CA SER A 27 -19.68 -18.72 82.31
C SER A 27 -20.64 -19.65 81.58
N THR A 28 -21.31 -20.52 82.33
CA THR A 28 -22.27 -21.51 81.79
C THR A 28 -23.63 -21.42 82.47
N THR A 29 -23.91 -20.33 83.18
CA THR A 29 -25.16 -20.15 83.91
C THR A 29 -26.14 -19.38 83.01
N PRO A 30 -27.26 -19.99 82.57
CA PRO A 30 -28.22 -19.34 81.67
C PRO A 30 -28.72 -17.99 82.24
N SER A 31 -28.96 -17.02 81.36
CA SER A 31 -29.40 -15.65 81.72
C SER A 31 -28.40 -14.81 82.54
N LYS A 32 -27.16 -15.28 82.76
CA LYS A 32 -26.13 -14.48 83.45
C LYS A 32 -25.85 -13.19 82.68
N ILE A 33 -25.73 -12.08 83.41
CA ILE A 33 -25.31 -10.78 82.86
C ILE A 33 -23.90 -10.46 83.33
N ILE A 34 -23.02 -10.12 82.39
CA ILE A 34 -21.62 -9.76 82.61
C ILE A 34 -21.38 -8.41 81.94
N TYR A 35 -21.03 -7.40 82.73
CA TYR A 35 -20.62 -6.09 82.28
C TYR A 35 -19.09 -6.00 82.22
N PHE A 36 -18.57 -5.46 81.13
CA PHE A 36 -17.16 -5.13 80.95
C PHE A 36 -17.01 -3.62 80.85
N GLU A 37 -16.02 -3.07 81.56
CA GLU A 37 -15.75 -1.63 81.51
C GLU A 37 -15.45 -1.18 80.07
N LYS A 38 -16.14 -0.12 79.62
CA LYS A 38 -15.93 0.47 78.30
C LYS A 38 -14.44 0.78 78.04
N ASP A 39 -14.03 0.66 76.78
CA ASP A 39 -12.69 0.87 76.26
C ASP A 39 -11.60 -0.07 76.81
N LYS A 40 -11.93 -0.94 77.77
CA LYS A 40 -10.99 -1.88 78.40
C LYS A 40 -10.91 -3.21 77.69
N THR A 41 -9.71 -3.79 77.69
CA THR A 41 -9.37 -5.01 76.99
C THR A 41 -9.33 -6.21 77.93
N GLN A 42 -10.08 -7.25 77.56
CA GLN A 42 -10.05 -8.54 78.23
C GLN A 42 -9.26 -9.52 77.36
N MET A 43 -8.05 -9.85 77.76
CA MET A 43 -7.21 -10.84 77.09
C MET A 43 -7.51 -12.23 77.67
N VAL A 44 -7.85 -13.21 76.82
CA VAL A 44 -8.10 -14.59 77.25
C VAL A 44 -7.08 -15.49 76.57
N LEU A 45 -6.12 -16.00 77.33
CA LEU A 45 -4.97 -16.76 76.82
C LEU A 45 -5.32 -18.22 76.51
N GLY A 46 -6.19 -18.82 77.31
CA GLY A 46 -6.73 -20.16 77.21
C GLY A 46 -8.15 -20.16 76.64
N THR A 47 -9.01 -21.04 77.14
CA THR A 47 -10.36 -21.22 76.59
C THR A 47 -11.29 -20.10 77.07
N TRP A 48 -11.93 -19.44 76.11
CA TRP A 48 -13.08 -18.58 76.40
C TRP A 48 -14.38 -19.35 76.19
N LYS A 49 -15.05 -19.67 77.30
CA LYS A 49 -16.24 -20.51 77.33
C LYS A 49 -17.47 -19.75 77.83
N ILE A 50 -18.43 -19.53 76.94
CA ILE A 50 -19.71 -18.89 77.26
C ILE A 50 -20.83 -19.79 76.74
N GLN A 51 -21.59 -20.41 77.63
CA GLN A 51 -22.65 -21.36 77.25
C GLN A 51 -23.95 -21.04 77.96
N GLY A 52 -24.86 -20.36 77.27
CA GLY A 52 -26.24 -20.17 77.72
C GLY A 52 -27.15 -21.35 77.34
N GLU A 53 -28.45 -21.11 77.38
CA GLU A 53 -29.49 -22.02 76.88
C GLU A 53 -30.39 -21.30 75.87
N PHE A 54 -31.17 -22.08 75.10
CA PHE A 54 -32.21 -21.55 74.21
C PHE A 54 -33.08 -20.50 74.91
N ALA A 55 -33.22 -19.32 74.29
CA ALA A 55 -33.91 -18.15 74.82
C ALA A 55 -33.40 -17.58 76.17
N LYS A 56 -32.32 -18.14 76.75
CA LYS A 56 -31.72 -17.74 78.03
C LYS A 56 -30.23 -17.43 77.85
N HIS A 57 -29.94 -16.44 77.03
CA HIS A 57 -28.58 -16.06 76.66
C HIS A 57 -27.76 -15.54 77.85
N ILE A 58 -26.45 -15.79 77.83
CA ILE A 58 -25.51 -15.07 78.68
C ILE A 58 -25.19 -13.72 78.02
N LYS A 59 -25.47 -12.62 78.72
CA LYS A 59 -25.29 -11.26 78.20
C LYS A 59 -23.91 -10.73 78.53
N LEU A 60 -23.14 -10.36 77.50
CA LEU A 60 -21.83 -9.71 77.58
C LEU A 60 -21.99 -8.27 77.10
N LEU A 61 -22.00 -7.34 78.05
CA LEU A 61 -22.42 -5.95 77.83
C LEU A 61 -21.31 -4.98 78.20
N SER A 62 -21.29 -3.81 77.57
CA SER A 62 -20.50 -2.66 78.03
C SER A 62 -21.11 -2.05 79.30
N THR A 63 -20.29 -1.51 80.20
CA THR A 63 -20.76 -0.68 81.31
C THR A 63 -21.37 0.65 80.85
N GLU A 64 -21.09 1.09 79.63
CA GLU A 64 -21.65 2.31 79.03
C GLU A 64 -22.26 2.01 77.66
N PRO A 65 -23.60 2.04 77.51
CA PRO A 65 -24.27 1.79 76.25
C PRO A 65 -23.74 2.68 75.10
N GLY A 66 -23.51 2.08 73.95
CA GLY A 66 -22.94 2.71 72.76
C GLY A 66 -21.42 2.88 72.78
N LYS A 67 -20.72 2.47 73.85
CA LYS A 67 -19.25 2.48 73.94
C LYS A 67 -18.73 1.06 73.99
N GLN A 68 -17.72 0.76 73.17
CA GLN A 68 -17.21 -0.59 73.03
C GLN A 68 -16.39 -1.04 74.24
N TRP A 69 -16.62 -2.25 74.76
CA TRP A 69 -15.60 -3.00 75.51
C TRP A 69 -14.76 -3.85 74.53
N LYS A 70 -13.52 -4.22 74.89
CA LYS A 70 -12.61 -4.95 73.98
C LYS A 70 -12.33 -6.36 74.49
N VAL A 71 -12.23 -7.31 73.57
CA VAL A 71 -11.76 -8.67 73.86
C VAL A 71 -10.67 -9.10 72.90
N ASN A 72 -9.68 -9.81 73.41
CA ASN A 72 -8.61 -10.39 72.62
C ASN A 72 -8.42 -11.87 72.98
N PRO A 73 -9.26 -12.78 72.43
CA PRO A 73 -9.16 -14.21 72.68
C PRO A 73 -8.00 -14.81 71.87
N GLN A 74 -6.96 -15.25 72.57
CA GLN A 74 -5.76 -15.90 72.01
C GLN A 74 -5.88 -17.43 71.99
N GLY A 75 -6.76 -18.01 72.81
CA GLY A 75 -7.05 -19.45 72.85
C GLY A 75 -8.41 -19.83 72.25
N PRO A 76 -8.85 -21.11 72.41
CA PRO A 76 -10.09 -21.62 71.84
C PRO A 76 -11.34 -20.86 72.29
N ARG A 77 -12.33 -20.75 71.38
CA ARG A 77 -13.61 -20.06 71.59
C ARG A 77 -14.73 -21.08 71.60
N ASP A 78 -15.38 -21.26 72.74
CA ASP A 78 -16.54 -22.14 72.92
C ASP A 78 -17.73 -21.25 73.36
N ILE A 79 -18.36 -20.61 72.38
CA ILE A 79 -19.40 -19.60 72.61
C ILE A 79 -20.71 -20.06 71.97
N SER A 80 -21.71 -20.30 72.81
CA SER A 80 -23.07 -20.63 72.40
C SER A 80 -24.11 -19.98 73.30
N TYR A 81 -25.24 -19.58 72.71
CA TYR A 81 -26.30 -18.82 73.40
C TYR A 81 -25.75 -17.61 74.18
N ALA A 82 -24.89 -16.81 73.53
CA ALA A 82 -24.39 -15.55 74.05
C ALA A 82 -25.15 -14.36 73.43
N TRP A 83 -25.31 -13.28 74.19
CA TRP A 83 -25.78 -11.98 73.69
C TRP A 83 -24.65 -10.99 73.87
N VAL A 84 -24.06 -10.53 72.78
CA VAL A 84 -22.93 -9.59 72.81
C VAL A 84 -23.41 -8.22 72.38
N GLU A 85 -23.11 -7.19 73.17
CA GLU A 85 -23.48 -5.81 72.84
C GLU A 85 -22.34 -4.84 73.11
N ASP A 86 -22.17 -3.90 72.19
CA ASP A 86 -21.13 -2.87 72.20
C ASP A 86 -19.74 -3.46 72.51
N SER A 87 -19.28 -4.40 71.69
CA SER A 87 -18.01 -5.11 71.86
C SER A 87 -17.08 -4.96 70.66
N TYR A 88 -15.77 -4.97 70.87
CA TYR A 88 -14.80 -5.10 69.79
C TYR A 88 -13.85 -6.28 70.06
N ASN A 89 -14.01 -7.34 69.27
CA ASN A 89 -13.00 -8.39 69.21
C ASN A 89 -11.80 -7.89 68.40
N ILE A 90 -10.72 -7.52 69.10
CA ILE A 90 -9.51 -6.98 68.49
C ILE A 90 -8.58 -8.05 67.94
N HIS A 91 -8.89 -9.34 68.13
CA HIS A 91 -8.15 -10.43 67.51
C HIS A 91 -8.45 -10.50 66.01
N PRO A 92 -7.47 -10.79 65.12
CA PRO A 92 -7.70 -10.83 63.67
C PRO A 92 -8.75 -11.85 63.21
N GLU A 93 -8.80 -13.03 63.83
CA GLU A 93 -9.86 -14.01 63.59
C GLU A 93 -11.20 -13.59 64.19
N ILE A 94 -12.28 -13.72 63.40
CA ILE A 94 -13.66 -13.47 63.83
C ILE A 94 -14.14 -14.49 64.88
N VAL A 95 -14.96 -14.05 65.82
CA VAL A 95 -15.54 -14.94 66.83
C VAL A 95 -16.87 -15.49 66.30
N VAL A 96 -16.85 -16.74 65.87
CA VAL A 96 -18.05 -17.50 65.49
C VAL A 96 -18.78 -17.97 66.74
N MET A 97 -20.09 -17.76 66.79
CA MET A 97 -20.91 -18.16 67.93
C MET A 97 -22.25 -18.77 67.50
N THR A 98 -22.60 -19.92 68.11
CA THR A 98 -23.77 -20.71 67.70
C THR A 98 -24.99 -20.35 68.56
N GLY A 99 -26.17 -20.20 67.93
CA GLY A 99 -27.41 -19.90 68.65
C GLY A 99 -27.33 -18.64 69.50
N SER A 100 -26.48 -17.71 69.09
CA SER A 100 -26.11 -16.49 69.81
C SER A 100 -26.56 -15.28 69.00
N THR A 101 -26.47 -14.09 69.58
CA THR A 101 -26.77 -12.84 68.89
C THR A 101 -25.77 -11.75 69.26
N ASN A 102 -25.50 -10.85 68.31
CA ASN A 102 -24.80 -9.60 68.57
C ASN A 102 -25.71 -8.38 68.29
N ARG A 103 -25.43 -7.31 69.02
CA ARG A 103 -26.20 -6.06 69.00
C ARG A 103 -25.26 -4.85 69.15
N GLY A 104 -25.82 -3.68 68.88
CA GLY A 104 -25.15 -2.39 69.08
C GLY A 104 -23.93 -2.22 68.18
N ASN A 105 -22.94 -1.48 68.68
CA ASN A 105 -21.67 -1.23 67.99
C ASN A 105 -20.70 -2.41 68.20
N SER A 106 -21.12 -3.63 67.90
CA SER A 106 -20.27 -4.83 68.05
C SER A 106 -19.48 -5.12 66.76
N ILE A 107 -18.16 -5.30 66.86
CA ILE A 107 -17.24 -5.52 65.73
C ILE A 107 -16.53 -6.88 65.85
N ASN A 108 -16.41 -7.57 64.71
CA ASN A 108 -15.66 -8.82 64.54
C ASN A 108 -16.23 -10.03 65.34
N TRP A 109 -17.56 -10.15 65.27
CA TRP A 109 -18.40 -11.20 65.83
C TRP A 109 -19.32 -11.75 64.73
N ASP A 110 -19.48 -13.08 64.63
CA ASP A 110 -20.28 -13.74 63.59
C ASP A 110 -21.29 -14.74 64.20
N PRO A 111 -22.48 -14.26 64.62
CA PRO A 111 -23.56 -15.12 65.07
C PRO A 111 -24.38 -15.67 63.91
N PHE A 112 -24.56 -16.99 63.90
CA PHE A 112 -25.51 -17.66 63.02
C PHE A 112 -26.82 -17.95 63.75
N ILE A 113 -27.93 -17.50 63.18
CA ILE A 113 -29.27 -17.80 63.67
C ILE A 113 -30.05 -18.52 62.56
N THR A 114 -30.32 -19.81 62.79
CA THR A 114 -30.93 -20.70 61.80
C THR A 114 -32.45 -20.68 61.92
N TRP A 115 -33.14 -20.65 60.77
CA TRP A 115 -34.59 -20.79 60.69
C TRP A 115 -35.04 -22.22 61.05
N THR A 116 -35.85 -22.35 62.10
CA THR A 116 -36.38 -23.65 62.57
C THR A 116 -37.90 -23.72 62.49
N ASN A 117 -38.59 -22.58 62.52
CA ASN A 117 -40.06 -22.48 62.57
C ASN A 117 -40.72 -23.40 63.63
N VAL A 118 -40.04 -23.66 64.76
CA VAL A 118 -40.60 -24.50 65.83
C VAL A 118 -41.81 -23.82 66.50
N GLY A 119 -41.89 -22.49 66.46
CA GLY A 119 -43.07 -21.72 66.89
C GLY A 119 -44.30 -21.90 65.98
N GLY A 120 -44.09 -22.28 64.71
CA GLY A 120 -45.13 -22.79 63.80
C GLY A 120 -45.98 -21.76 63.06
N ASP A 121 -45.76 -20.46 63.26
CA ASP A 121 -46.52 -19.37 62.61
C ASP A 121 -45.86 -18.82 61.33
N SER A 122 -44.64 -19.29 60.98
CA SER A 122 -43.87 -18.84 59.81
C SER A 122 -43.47 -17.35 59.81
N LEU A 123 -43.53 -16.65 60.95
CA LEU A 123 -43.19 -15.23 61.07
C LEU A 123 -41.76 -15.02 61.60
N TRP A 124 -41.04 -14.05 61.05
CA TRP A 124 -39.68 -13.70 61.51
C TRP A 124 -39.70 -12.97 62.86
N SER A 125 -40.78 -12.28 63.22
CA SER A 125 -40.95 -11.59 64.50
C SER A 125 -41.13 -12.52 65.71
N ASN A 126 -41.41 -13.81 65.50
CA ASN A 126 -41.53 -14.78 66.58
C ASN A 126 -40.15 -15.36 66.97
N PRO A 127 -39.62 -15.08 68.18
CA PRO A 127 -38.32 -15.58 68.63
C PRO A 127 -38.18 -17.11 68.61
N LEU A 128 -39.29 -17.85 68.75
CA LEU A 128 -39.29 -19.32 68.81
C LEU A 128 -39.04 -19.98 67.44
N ASN A 129 -39.13 -19.23 66.34
CA ASN A 129 -38.87 -19.74 65.00
C ASN A 129 -37.37 -19.75 64.62
N TRP A 130 -36.52 -19.28 65.53
CA TRP A 130 -35.10 -19.09 65.33
C TRP A 130 -34.30 -19.94 66.32
N SER A 131 -33.19 -20.54 65.88
CA SER A 131 -32.41 -21.49 66.69
C SER A 131 -31.83 -20.90 67.98
N ALA A 132 -31.67 -19.57 68.04
CA ALA A 132 -31.21 -18.86 69.24
C ALA A 132 -32.34 -18.60 70.27
N GLY A 133 -33.62 -18.69 69.87
CA GLY A 133 -34.75 -18.26 70.70
C GLY A 133 -34.88 -16.74 70.83
N VAL A 134 -34.27 -16.00 69.90
CA VAL A 134 -34.34 -14.54 69.72
C VAL A 134 -34.49 -14.24 68.23
N THR A 135 -35.17 -13.14 67.88
CA THR A 135 -35.26 -12.70 66.49
C THR A 135 -33.90 -12.16 66.00
N PRO A 136 -33.48 -12.46 64.76
CA PRO A 136 -32.28 -11.85 64.18
C PRO A 136 -32.34 -10.32 64.17
N GLY A 137 -31.17 -9.70 64.29
CA GLY A 137 -30.99 -8.25 64.23
C GLY A 137 -29.64 -7.87 63.63
N ALA A 138 -29.21 -6.61 63.83
CA ALA A 138 -28.30 -5.90 62.92
C ALA A 138 -26.92 -6.51 62.67
N GLY A 139 -26.45 -7.44 63.51
CA GLY A 139 -25.18 -8.14 63.27
C GLY A 139 -25.33 -9.65 63.10
N ASP A 140 -26.57 -10.17 63.04
CA ASP A 140 -26.85 -11.59 62.93
C ASP A 140 -27.05 -12.02 61.47
N ASP A 141 -26.52 -13.18 61.12
CA ASP A 141 -26.78 -13.84 59.84
C ASP A 141 -27.99 -14.78 59.97
N ALA A 142 -29.02 -14.51 59.18
CA ALA A 142 -30.19 -15.37 59.07
C ALA A 142 -29.88 -16.54 58.12
N VAL A 143 -29.78 -17.76 58.68
CA VAL A 143 -29.40 -18.97 57.95
C VAL A 143 -30.60 -19.86 57.67
N PHE A 144 -30.76 -20.25 56.41
CA PHE A 144 -31.78 -21.17 55.93
C PHE A 144 -31.08 -22.38 55.30
N ASP A 145 -30.93 -23.47 56.05
CA ASP A 145 -30.12 -24.64 55.66
C ASP A 145 -30.90 -25.94 55.46
N GLY A 146 -32.22 -25.88 55.63
CA GLY A 146 -33.10 -27.06 55.60
C GLY A 146 -33.45 -27.61 56.97
N THR A 147 -32.91 -27.04 58.08
CA THR A 147 -33.37 -27.35 59.45
C THR A 147 -34.89 -27.19 59.57
N SER A 148 -35.43 -26.17 58.91
CA SER A 148 -36.85 -26.11 58.53
C SER A 148 -36.96 -25.73 57.07
N ASN A 149 -37.77 -26.48 56.33
CA ASN A 149 -38.06 -26.20 54.93
C ASN A 149 -39.45 -25.59 54.74
N THR A 150 -39.95 -24.85 55.72
CA THR A 150 -41.22 -24.13 55.63
C THR A 150 -41.03 -22.75 55.00
N ASN A 151 -42.08 -22.21 54.39
CA ASN A 151 -42.07 -20.80 53.99
C ASN A 151 -41.87 -19.91 55.22
N SER A 152 -41.15 -18.81 55.04
CA SER A 152 -40.95 -17.81 56.08
C SER A 152 -41.36 -16.43 55.58
N THR A 153 -41.83 -15.59 56.49
CA THR A 153 -42.30 -14.24 56.17
C THR A 153 -41.56 -13.22 57.02
N VAL A 154 -40.93 -12.25 56.35
CA VAL A 154 -40.48 -11.01 57.02
C VAL A 154 -41.70 -10.14 57.22
N ASP A 155 -42.36 -10.34 58.34
CA ASP A 155 -43.61 -9.68 58.70
C ASP A 155 -43.37 -8.25 59.22
N THR A 156 -44.47 -7.50 59.38
CA THR A 156 -44.43 -6.08 59.73
C THR A 156 -43.84 -5.82 61.12
N ASP A 157 -43.97 -6.78 62.03
CA ASP A 157 -43.55 -6.64 63.43
C ASP A 157 -42.08 -7.02 63.63
N PHE A 158 -41.43 -7.57 62.59
CA PHE A 158 -40.00 -7.83 62.62
C PHE A 158 -39.25 -6.48 62.72
N SER A 159 -38.65 -6.20 63.87
CA SER A 159 -38.01 -4.91 64.16
C SER A 159 -36.55 -4.80 63.70
N GLY A 160 -35.94 -5.90 63.25
CA GLY A 160 -34.50 -5.98 62.97
C GLY A 160 -34.07 -5.53 61.56
N SER A 161 -32.89 -4.91 61.47
CA SER A 161 -31.97 -5.06 60.32
C SER A 161 -31.17 -6.35 60.49
N LEU A 162 -30.49 -6.86 59.46
CA LEU A 162 -29.70 -8.11 59.52
C LEU A 162 -28.23 -7.86 59.20
N GLY A 163 -27.34 -8.74 59.65
CA GLY A 163 -25.97 -8.85 59.11
C GLY A 163 -25.96 -9.47 57.72
N GLY A 164 -26.67 -10.59 57.53
CA GLY A 164 -26.69 -11.34 56.29
C GLY A 164 -27.87 -12.30 56.16
N ILE A 165 -28.09 -12.81 54.95
CA ILE A 165 -29.08 -13.85 54.63
C ILE A 165 -28.38 -14.94 53.82
N LEU A 166 -28.38 -16.16 54.34
CA LEU A 166 -27.78 -17.31 53.69
C LEU A 166 -28.84 -18.39 53.43
N MET A 167 -29.25 -18.54 52.17
CA MET A 167 -30.12 -19.63 51.71
C MET A 167 -29.27 -20.76 51.14
N ASN A 168 -29.00 -21.77 51.95
CA ASN A 168 -28.22 -22.95 51.59
C ASN A 168 -29.07 -23.98 50.84
N ALA A 169 -28.39 -24.94 50.19
CA ALA A 169 -29.02 -25.90 49.27
C ALA A 169 -30.20 -26.69 49.86
N GLY A 170 -30.21 -26.94 51.18
CA GLY A 170 -31.28 -27.67 51.88
C GLY A 170 -32.59 -26.90 52.04
N TYR A 171 -32.57 -25.56 51.91
CA TYR A 171 -33.78 -24.74 51.93
C TYR A 171 -34.31 -24.51 50.51
N THR A 172 -35.45 -25.10 50.21
CA THR A 172 -36.11 -25.06 48.89
C THR A 172 -37.41 -24.23 48.89
N SER A 173 -37.82 -23.75 50.06
CA SER A 173 -39.03 -22.95 50.26
C SER A 173 -38.82 -21.46 49.99
N THR A 174 -39.85 -20.65 50.26
CA THR A 174 -39.86 -19.22 49.97
C THR A 174 -39.71 -18.36 51.22
N ILE A 175 -38.78 -17.40 51.18
CA ILE A 175 -38.73 -16.24 52.07
C ILE A 175 -39.54 -15.12 51.42
N THR A 176 -40.60 -14.64 52.06
CA THR A 176 -41.44 -13.54 51.54
C THR A 176 -41.25 -12.27 52.37
N VAL A 177 -40.90 -11.17 51.71
CA VAL A 177 -40.68 -9.88 52.37
C VAL A 177 -41.95 -9.04 52.34
N VAL A 178 -42.52 -8.67 53.49
CA VAL A 178 -43.77 -7.88 53.56
C VAL A 178 -43.53 -6.41 53.94
N LYS A 179 -42.33 -6.08 54.41
CA LYS A 179 -41.86 -4.71 54.69
C LYS A 179 -40.45 -4.48 54.14
N PRO A 180 -39.99 -3.24 53.92
CA PRO A 180 -38.59 -2.99 53.59
C PRO A 180 -37.64 -3.62 54.62
N ILE A 181 -36.53 -4.19 54.14
CA ILE A 181 -35.50 -4.79 54.98
C ILE A 181 -34.14 -4.15 54.72
N PHE A 182 -33.31 -4.13 55.75
CA PHE A 182 -31.94 -3.64 55.70
C PHE A 182 -30.99 -4.78 56.04
N VAL A 183 -30.13 -5.16 55.10
CA VAL A 183 -29.06 -6.15 55.28
C VAL A 183 -27.72 -5.42 55.31
N ILE A 184 -27.24 -5.15 56.52
CA ILE A 184 -26.09 -4.30 56.83
C ILE A 184 -25.19 -5.03 57.84
N ARG A 185 -24.01 -5.52 57.44
CA ARG A 185 -22.95 -5.90 58.38
C ARG A 185 -22.12 -4.68 58.82
N ASN A 186 -21.76 -4.63 60.11
CA ASN A 186 -20.69 -3.78 60.66
C ASN A 186 -19.39 -4.61 60.82
N LEU A 187 -18.56 -4.65 59.77
CA LEU A 187 -17.17 -5.15 59.63
C LEU A 187 -16.61 -6.40 60.35
N GLY A 188 -15.93 -7.21 59.51
CA GLY A 188 -14.85 -8.16 59.85
C GLY A 188 -14.73 -9.34 58.86
N ALA A 189 -14.12 -9.15 57.68
CA ALA A 189 -13.70 -10.15 56.67
C ALA A 189 -14.73 -11.11 56.00
N ALA A 190 -14.69 -11.12 54.65
CA ALA A 190 -14.98 -12.24 53.75
C ALA A 190 -16.35 -12.95 53.82
N SER A 191 -17.48 -12.23 53.80
CA SER A 191 -18.79 -12.89 53.81
C SER A 191 -19.86 -12.15 53.00
N GLN A 192 -20.42 -12.88 52.04
CA GLN A 192 -21.52 -12.49 51.16
C GLN A 192 -22.74 -12.00 51.99
N ARG A 193 -23.47 -10.99 51.51
CA ARG A 193 -24.58 -10.40 52.30
C ARG A 193 -25.90 -11.10 52.08
N ILE A 194 -26.26 -11.34 50.82
CA ILE A 194 -27.37 -12.23 50.47
C ILE A 194 -26.84 -13.29 49.53
N THR A 195 -26.91 -14.55 49.94
CA THR A 195 -26.51 -15.71 49.14
C THR A 195 -27.70 -16.63 48.94
N ILE A 196 -28.00 -16.93 47.67
CA ILE A 196 -29.12 -17.76 47.26
C ILE A 196 -28.59 -18.98 46.50
N ASN A 197 -28.32 -20.03 47.25
CA ASN A 197 -27.91 -21.33 46.69
C ASN A 197 -29.11 -22.20 46.30
N SER A 198 -30.28 -21.99 46.91
CA SER A 198 -31.54 -22.72 46.63
C SER A 198 -32.75 -21.92 47.12
N GLY A 199 -33.96 -22.43 46.88
CA GLY A 199 -35.21 -21.81 47.30
C GLY A 199 -35.53 -20.49 46.59
N THR A 200 -36.49 -19.74 47.11
CA THR A 200 -36.91 -18.45 46.55
C THR A 200 -36.82 -17.33 47.59
N PHE A 201 -36.05 -16.30 47.30
CA PHE A 201 -36.13 -15.03 48.00
C PHE A 201 -37.11 -14.11 47.26
N ASN A 202 -38.32 -13.94 47.78
CA ASN A 202 -39.35 -13.09 47.21
C ASN A 202 -39.39 -11.74 47.94
N ALA A 203 -38.79 -10.71 47.33
CA ALA A 203 -38.83 -9.34 47.82
C ALA A 203 -40.24 -8.73 47.75
N ASN A 204 -41.16 -9.32 46.95
CA ASN A 204 -42.58 -9.01 46.92
C ASN A 204 -42.90 -7.50 46.76
N GLY A 205 -42.13 -6.83 45.90
CA GLY A 205 -42.27 -5.40 45.61
C GLY A 205 -41.82 -4.47 46.74
N LYS A 206 -41.10 -4.98 47.73
CA LYS A 206 -40.53 -4.22 48.84
C LYS A 206 -39.06 -3.93 48.59
N ILE A 207 -38.59 -2.80 49.14
CA ILE A 207 -37.20 -2.39 49.00
C ILE A 207 -36.30 -3.29 49.85
N VAL A 208 -35.29 -3.88 49.21
CA VAL A 208 -34.21 -4.61 49.87
C VAL A 208 -32.95 -3.76 49.82
N TRP A 209 -32.57 -3.21 50.97
CA TRP A 209 -31.35 -2.42 51.12
C TRP A 209 -30.19 -3.32 51.52
N ILE A 210 -29.11 -3.28 50.74
CA ILE A 210 -27.88 -4.02 51.06
C ILE A 210 -26.76 -2.99 51.30
N GLY A 211 -26.33 -2.82 52.55
CA GLY A 211 -25.47 -1.71 53.03
C GLY A 211 -23.95 -1.90 52.90
N ILE A 212 -23.14 -1.02 53.51
CA ILE A 212 -21.66 -0.94 53.37
C ILE A 212 -20.87 -1.33 54.63
N THR A 213 -19.64 -1.82 54.42
CA THR A 213 -18.36 -1.37 55.01
C THR A 213 -17.21 -2.20 54.40
N GLU A 214 -16.31 -1.53 53.64
CA GLU A 214 -14.99 -1.93 53.07
C GLU A 214 -14.84 -3.30 52.33
N PRO A 215 -13.94 -3.41 51.31
CA PRO A 215 -14.05 -4.33 50.16
C PRO A 215 -13.63 -5.81 50.41
N PRO A 216 -13.85 -6.79 49.48
CA PRO A 216 -14.30 -6.69 48.07
C PRO A 216 -15.49 -7.61 47.66
N ASP A 217 -16.26 -8.18 48.59
CA ASP A 217 -17.17 -9.29 48.22
C ASP A 217 -18.46 -8.85 47.52
N PRO A 218 -19.03 -9.70 46.62
CA PRO A 218 -20.35 -9.46 46.04
C PRO A 218 -21.44 -9.39 47.12
N PHE A 219 -22.42 -8.51 46.90
CA PHE A 219 -23.47 -8.23 47.88
C PHE A 219 -24.72 -9.08 47.66
N LEU A 220 -25.04 -9.41 46.41
CA LEU A 220 -26.02 -10.42 46.06
C LEU A 220 -25.33 -11.51 45.24
N VAL A 221 -25.35 -12.74 45.74
CA VAL A 221 -24.83 -13.92 45.06
C VAL A 221 -25.95 -14.91 44.82
N ILE A 222 -26.13 -15.31 43.56
CA ILE A 222 -27.12 -16.33 43.17
C ILE A 222 -26.38 -17.43 42.43
N SER A 223 -26.47 -18.65 42.97
CA SER A 223 -25.75 -19.83 42.44
C SER A 223 -26.70 -20.98 42.09
N GLY A 224 -27.95 -20.99 42.58
CA GLY A 224 -28.90 -22.08 42.28
C GLY A 224 -30.38 -21.81 42.56
N GLY A 225 -30.75 -20.85 43.42
CA GLY A 225 -32.15 -20.52 43.72
C GLY A 225 -32.71 -19.35 42.89
N THR A 226 -33.81 -18.75 43.36
CA THR A 226 -34.50 -17.63 42.70
C THR A 226 -34.51 -16.38 43.57
N TYR A 227 -34.09 -15.24 43.03
CA TYR A 227 -34.41 -13.91 43.57
C TYR A 227 -35.56 -13.31 42.75
N LEU A 228 -36.69 -13.05 43.40
CA LEU A 228 -37.88 -12.46 42.79
C LEU A 228 -38.13 -11.06 43.37
N MET A 229 -38.04 -10.02 42.54
CA MET A 229 -38.27 -8.65 42.99
C MET A 229 -39.73 -8.36 43.35
N GLY A 230 -40.69 -8.92 42.60
CA GLY A 230 -42.13 -8.61 42.73
C GLY A 230 -42.53 -7.23 42.17
N ALA A 231 -43.82 -7.04 41.87
CA ALA A 231 -44.36 -5.78 41.34
C ALA A 231 -44.47 -4.71 42.45
N PRO A 232 -44.26 -3.40 42.13
CA PRO A 232 -44.37 -2.32 43.13
C PRO A 232 -45.69 -2.35 43.87
N SER A 233 -45.63 -2.21 45.20
CA SER A 233 -46.85 -2.19 46.03
C SER A 233 -47.59 -0.86 46.05
N VAL A 234 -47.01 0.24 45.54
CA VAL A 234 -47.69 1.54 45.36
C VAL A 234 -47.08 2.32 44.19
N ALA A 235 -47.92 2.91 43.34
CA ALA A 235 -47.51 4.02 42.48
C ALA A 235 -47.52 5.29 43.35
N GLU A 236 -46.39 5.64 43.98
CA GLU A 236 -46.30 6.95 44.63
C GLU A 236 -46.25 8.04 43.55
N GLY A 237 -47.10 9.06 43.73
CA GLY A 237 -47.49 9.98 42.68
C GLY A 237 -46.34 10.78 42.07
N GLY A 238 -46.36 10.90 40.73
CA GLY A 238 -45.75 12.00 39.98
C GLY A 238 -44.22 12.10 39.98
N GLY A 239 -43.51 11.21 40.66
CA GLY A 239 -42.06 11.11 40.69
C GLY A 239 -41.62 9.67 40.46
N ILE A 240 -40.46 9.52 39.82
CA ILE A 240 -39.76 8.26 39.51
C ILE A 240 -39.94 7.20 40.61
N PRO A 241 -40.41 5.96 40.32
CA PRO A 241 -40.46 4.90 41.32
C PRO A 241 -39.06 4.62 41.86
N GLU A 242 -38.84 4.87 43.16
CA GLU A 242 -37.55 4.61 43.81
C GLU A 242 -37.20 3.11 43.77
N GLY A 243 -35.89 2.79 43.76
CA GLY A 243 -35.37 1.45 43.48
C GLY A 243 -35.85 0.37 44.46
N HIS A 244 -36.36 -0.75 43.95
CA HIS A 244 -36.77 -1.90 44.77
C HIS A 244 -35.60 -2.80 45.18
N LEU A 245 -34.50 -2.76 44.44
CA LEU A 245 -33.23 -3.35 44.82
C LEU A 245 -32.17 -2.28 44.70
N ILE A 246 -31.62 -1.89 45.84
CA ILE A 246 -30.55 -0.91 45.95
C ILE A 246 -29.35 -1.64 46.54
N VAL A 247 -28.36 -1.87 45.69
CA VAL A 247 -27.08 -2.46 46.10
C VAL A 247 -26.13 -1.29 46.36
N ASN A 248 -26.10 -0.85 47.62
CA ASN A 248 -25.49 0.37 48.21
C ASN A 248 -26.24 1.70 48.09
N ASP A 249 -25.99 2.52 49.10
CA ASP A 249 -26.55 3.83 49.38
C ASP A 249 -26.05 4.96 48.46
N ASP A 250 -27.00 5.68 47.87
CA ASP A 250 -26.79 6.84 47.00
C ASP A 250 -26.38 8.13 47.76
N ARG A 251 -26.22 8.08 49.09
CA ARG A 251 -25.83 9.25 49.92
C ARG A 251 -24.37 9.71 49.77
N PHE A 252 -23.52 9.05 48.99
CA PHE A 252 -22.13 9.48 48.74
C PHE A 252 -21.73 9.36 47.26
N PRO A 253 -22.02 10.38 46.42
CA PRO A 253 -21.84 10.32 44.97
C PRO A 253 -20.39 10.32 44.46
N ASP A 254 -19.36 10.44 45.31
CA ASP A 254 -18.01 10.75 44.79
C ASP A 254 -16.81 10.08 45.50
N VAL A 255 -17.04 9.07 46.33
CA VAL A 255 -15.94 8.31 46.94
C VAL A 255 -15.67 7.04 46.14
N PHE A 256 -14.65 7.11 45.29
CA PHE A 256 -14.10 6.03 44.46
C PHE A 256 -13.86 4.75 45.25
N ASN A 257 -14.60 3.68 44.95
CA ASN A 257 -14.17 2.32 45.26
C ASN A 257 -14.78 1.32 44.24
N PRO A 258 -14.03 0.89 43.21
CA PRO A 258 -14.48 -0.14 42.25
C PRO A 258 -14.72 -1.51 42.90
N ASN A 259 -14.33 -1.68 44.17
CA ASN A 259 -14.55 -2.89 44.96
C ASN A 259 -15.85 -2.83 45.80
N ARG A 260 -16.81 -1.97 45.43
CA ARG A 260 -18.17 -2.02 45.99
C ARG A 260 -18.87 -3.26 45.47
N GLY A 261 -19.43 -4.07 46.38
CA GLY A 261 -20.13 -5.30 46.03
C GLY A 261 -21.29 -5.04 45.08
N GLY A 262 -21.43 -5.91 44.08
CA GLY A 262 -22.50 -5.86 43.07
C GLY A 262 -23.35 -7.13 43.08
N ILE A 263 -23.83 -7.51 41.91
CA ILE A 263 -24.62 -8.74 41.69
C ILE A 263 -23.71 -9.76 41.00
N THR A 264 -23.59 -10.95 41.58
CA THR A 264 -22.88 -12.07 40.95
C THR A 264 -23.83 -13.25 40.77
N MET A 265 -23.96 -13.71 39.53
CA MET A 265 -24.71 -14.89 39.15
C MET A 265 -23.79 -15.94 38.56
N THR A 266 -23.67 -17.08 39.25
CA THR A 266 -23.00 -18.28 38.75
C THR A 266 -23.99 -19.38 38.37
N GLY A 267 -25.27 -19.20 38.71
CA GLY A 267 -26.39 -20.11 38.46
C GLY A 267 -27.71 -19.51 38.95
N GLY A 268 -28.78 -20.31 39.01
CA GLY A 268 -30.09 -19.86 39.50
C GLY A 268 -30.79 -18.83 38.60
N THR A 269 -31.76 -18.11 39.18
CA THR A 269 -32.63 -17.15 38.45
C THR A 269 -32.75 -15.83 39.21
N PHE A 270 -32.51 -14.72 38.52
CA PHE A 270 -32.88 -13.38 39.00
C PHE A 270 -34.04 -12.87 38.15
N ILE A 271 -35.16 -12.50 38.78
CA ILE A 271 -36.34 -11.97 38.11
C ILE A 271 -36.57 -10.53 38.57
N GLY A 272 -36.22 -9.59 37.68
CA GLY A 272 -36.48 -8.17 37.81
C GLY A 272 -37.98 -7.82 37.77
N SER A 273 -38.29 -6.54 37.98
CA SER A 273 -39.65 -6.01 37.97
C SER A 273 -39.75 -4.73 37.13
N ALA A 274 -40.86 -3.99 37.20
CA ALA A 274 -41.03 -2.71 36.50
C ALA A 274 -40.30 -1.51 37.14
N GLY A 275 -39.66 -1.69 38.30
CA GLY A 275 -38.94 -0.63 39.02
C GLY A 275 -37.44 -0.59 38.72
N ARG A 276 -36.77 0.51 39.03
CA ARG A 276 -35.31 0.66 38.88
C ARG A 276 -34.55 -0.42 39.67
N ILE A 277 -33.51 -1.00 39.06
CA ILE A 277 -32.44 -1.72 39.75
C ILE A 277 -31.21 -0.81 39.76
N ASN A 278 -30.69 -0.46 40.94
CA ASN A 278 -29.48 0.36 41.07
C ASN A 278 -28.35 -0.47 41.67
N VAL A 279 -27.26 -0.63 40.91
CA VAL A 279 -26.09 -1.41 41.29
C VAL A 279 -24.85 -0.51 41.27
N ASN A 280 -24.37 -0.15 42.46
CA ASN A 280 -23.15 0.65 42.58
C ASN A 280 -21.85 -0.14 42.31
N GLY A 281 -21.95 -1.47 42.23
CA GLY A 281 -20.85 -2.39 41.89
C GLY A 281 -21.00 -3.00 40.50
N THR A 282 -20.21 -4.04 40.22
CA THR A 282 -20.26 -4.79 38.96
C THR A 282 -21.46 -5.73 38.92
N VAL A 283 -22.12 -5.83 37.77
CA VAL A 283 -23.06 -6.92 37.46
C VAL A 283 -22.28 -8.00 36.71
N ASN A 284 -22.14 -9.18 37.33
CA ASN A 284 -21.41 -10.31 36.77
C ASN A 284 -22.34 -11.51 36.58
N ILE A 285 -22.55 -11.90 35.33
CA ILE A 285 -23.37 -13.03 34.91
C ILE A 285 -22.44 -14.02 34.21
N SER A 286 -22.09 -15.09 34.92
CA SER A 286 -21.28 -16.20 34.39
C SER A 286 -22.09 -17.50 34.27
N GLY A 287 -23.30 -17.54 34.84
CA GLY A 287 -24.26 -18.63 34.70
C GLY A 287 -25.65 -18.25 35.24
N GLY A 288 -26.66 -19.08 34.97
CA GLY A 288 -28.06 -18.82 35.37
C GLY A 288 -28.83 -17.93 34.39
N SER A 289 -29.98 -17.43 34.84
CA SER A 289 -30.87 -16.54 34.07
C SER A 289 -31.13 -15.22 34.80
N PHE A 290 -30.68 -14.11 34.22
CA PHE A 290 -30.91 -12.76 34.71
C PHE A 290 -31.96 -12.06 33.82
N THR A 291 -33.19 -11.95 34.31
CA THR A 291 -34.20 -11.07 33.71
C THR A 291 -34.09 -9.69 34.35
N SER A 292 -33.71 -8.70 33.55
CA SER A 292 -33.51 -7.31 33.98
C SER A 292 -34.83 -6.65 34.41
N SER A 293 -34.73 -5.41 34.88
CA SER A 293 -35.90 -4.53 35.02
C SER A 293 -36.46 -4.15 33.64
N SER A 294 -37.77 -3.96 33.54
CA SER A 294 -38.39 -3.36 32.34
C SER A 294 -38.29 -1.83 32.31
N TRP A 295 -37.64 -1.22 33.31
CA TRP A 295 -37.22 0.18 33.33
C TRP A 295 -35.68 0.25 33.26
N ASN A 296 -34.99 0.90 34.19
CA ASN A 296 -33.52 0.99 34.16
C ASN A 296 -32.84 -0.04 35.08
N LEU A 297 -31.85 -0.74 34.53
CA LEU A 297 -30.74 -1.34 35.27
C LEU A 297 -29.57 -0.34 35.24
N GLN A 298 -29.38 0.39 36.33
CA GLN A 298 -28.27 1.34 36.50
C GLN A 298 -27.07 0.64 37.13
N ILE A 299 -25.91 0.82 36.51
CA ILE A 299 -24.68 0.14 36.89
C ILE A 299 -23.55 1.17 36.92
N PHE A 300 -23.01 1.38 38.12
CA PHE A 300 -21.83 2.22 38.33
C PHE A 300 -20.53 1.43 38.07
N GLY A 301 -20.52 0.13 38.39
CA GLY A 301 -19.40 -0.78 38.09
C GLY A 301 -19.41 -1.30 36.65
N ASN A 302 -18.80 -2.45 36.39
CA ASN A 302 -18.76 -3.03 35.04
C ASN A 302 -19.98 -3.90 34.74
N PHE A 303 -20.22 -4.18 33.46
CA PHE A 303 -21.17 -5.19 33.02
C PHE A 303 -20.41 -6.38 32.43
N VAL A 304 -20.49 -7.54 33.07
CA VAL A 304 -19.77 -8.76 32.68
C VAL A 304 -20.80 -9.85 32.39
N HIS A 305 -20.89 -10.30 31.15
CA HIS A 305 -21.78 -11.36 30.71
C HIS A 305 -20.99 -12.42 29.94
N THR A 306 -20.28 -13.27 30.68
CA THR A 306 -19.38 -14.29 30.12
C THR A 306 -20.05 -15.66 29.97
N GLY A 307 -21.26 -15.83 30.49
CA GLY A 307 -22.08 -17.03 30.37
C GLY A 307 -23.49 -16.82 30.93
N GLY A 308 -24.36 -17.84 30.83
CA GLY A 308 -25.76 -17.73 31.26
C GLY A 308 -26.67 -17.03 30.25
N ILE A 309 -27.81 -16.53 30.73
CA ILE A 309 -28.82 -15.81 29.95
C ILE A 309 -29.02 -14.42 30.57
N PHE A 310 -28.86 -13.38 29.76
CA PHE A 310 -29.33 -12.04 30.07
C PHE A 310 -30.58 -11.73 29.24
N ASP A 311 -31.71 -11.56 29.90
CA ASP A 311 -32.96 -11.08 29.29
C ASP A 311 -33.14 -9.59 29.65
N PRO A 312 -33.08 -8.68 28.65
CA PRO A 312 -33.19 -7.24 28.91
C PRO A 312 -34.59 -6.79 29.38
N ASN A 313 -35.61 -7.65 29.28
CA ASN A 313 -36.97 -7.41 29.78
C ASN A 313 -37.61 -6.09 29.28
N GLY A 314 -37.22 -5.61 28.08
CA GLY A 314 -37.70 -4.35 27.53
C GLY A 314 -37.18 -3.08 28.22
N GLY A 315 -36.25 -3.19 29.18
CA GLY A 315 -35.66 -2.06 29.90
C GLY A 315 -34.44 -1.43 29.23
N SER A 316 -33.79 -0.49 29.92
CA SER A 316 -32.50 0.11 29.54
C SER A 316 -31.40 -0.31 30.51
N VAL A 317 -30.26 -0.71 29.97
CA VAL A 317 -29.01 -0.79 30.74
C VAL A 317 -28.35 0.58 30.67
N VAL A 318 -28.11 1.18 31.84
CA VAL A 318 -27.48 2.50 31.98
C VAL A 318 -26.17 2.33 32.72
N LEU A 319 -25.07 2.60 32.01
CA LEU A 319 -23.72 2.61 32.54
C LEU A 319 -23.43 4.04 33.03
N ASP A 320 -23.62 4.30 34.32
CA ASP A 320 -23.52 5.64 34.94
C ASP A 320 -22.24 5.84 35.76
N GLY A 321 -21.32 4.86 35.70
CA GLY A 321 -20.00 4.92 36.31
C GLY A 321 -19.02 5.88 35.65
N ARG A 322 -17.77 5.82 36.10
CA ARG A 322 -16.64 6.53 35.47
C ARG A 322 -16.22 5.81 34.19
N ASP A 323 -14.99 5.30 34.16
CA ASP A 323 -14.55 4.38 33.11
C ASP A 323 -15.16 3.00 33.40
N GLN A 324 -15.74 2.37 32.39
CA GLN A 324 -16.48 1.12 32.54
C GLN A 324 -16.12 0.15 31.42
N SER A 325 -16.33 -1.14 31.70
CA SER A 325 -16.17 -2.19 30.70
C SER A 325 -17.44 -3.01 30.48
N ILE A 326 -17.59 -3.49 29.24
CA ILE A 326 -18.56 -4.51 28.85
C ILE A 326 -17.79 -5.75 28.38
N SER A 327 -18.07 -6.90 28.99
CA SER A 327 -17.48 -8.19 28.62
C SER A 327 -18.53 -9.20 28.18
N GLY A 328 -18.19 -10.00 27.18
CA GLY A 328 -19.01 -10.99 26.50
C GLY A 328 -20.05 -10.40 25.54
N SER A 329 -20.62 -11.25 24.70
CA SER A 329 -21.62 -10.83 23.70
C SER A 329 -23.00 -10.74 24.34
N THR A 330 -23.67 -9.60 24.21
CA THR A 330 -24.94 -9.33 24.91
C THR A 330 -25.96 -8.69 23.98
N THR A 331 -27.23 -9.03 24.16
CA THR A 331 -28.36 -8.32 23.54
C THR A 331 -29.02 -7.43 24.59
N PHE A 332 -28.96 -6.12 24.38
CA PHE A 332 -29.65 -5.11 25.16
C PHE A 332 -30.94 -4.69 24.45
N ASN A 333 -31.95 -4.31 25.24
CA ASN A 333 -33.09 -3.60 24.68
C ASN A 333 -32.72 -2.12 24.44
N ASN A 334 -32.30 -1.37 25.46
CA ASN A 334 -31.58 -0.09 25.27
C ASN A 334 -30.23 -0.13 25.99
N LEU A 335 -29.23 0.56 25.46
CA LEU A 335 -27.92 0.72 26.09
C LEU A 335 -27.56 2.20 26.16
N THR A 336 -27.24 2.70 27.36
CA THR A 336 -26.92 4.11 27.60
C THR A 336 -25.59 4.27 28.33
N LYS A 337 -24.70 5.09 27.78
CA LYS A 337 -23.51 5.63 28.43
C LYS A 337 -23.36 7.11 28.05
N THR A 338 -23.49 7.99 29.02
CA THR A 338 -23.36 9.44 28.83
C THR A 338 -22.34 10.02 29.80
N THR A 339 -21.58 11.02 29.38
CA THR A 339 -20.59 11.67 30.26
C THR A 339 -20.43 13.16 29.95
N SER A 340 -20.20 13.96 31.00
CA SER A 340 -19.88 15.39 30.90
C SER A 340 -18.37 15.67 30.98
N VAL A 341 -17.56 14.65 31.27
CA VAL A 341 -16.09 14.69 31.33
C VAL A 341 -15.52 13.54 30.49
N ALA A 342 -14.26 13.61 30.05
CA ALA A 342 -13.66 12.52 29.29
C ALA A 342 -13.72 11.19 30.07
N ARG A 343 -14.21 10.13 29.43
CA ARG A 343 -14.34 8.77 29.99
C ARG A 343 -14.08 7.72 28.93
N THR A 344 -13.75 6.51 29.37
CA THR A 344 -13.56 5.35 28.50
C THR A 344 -14.62 4.28 28.74
N LEU A 345 -15.22 3.79 27.67
CA LEU A 345 -15.98 2.55 27.62
C LEU A 345 -15.14 1.50 26.87
N THR A 346 -14.68 0.49 27.60
CA THR A 346 -13.89 -0.62 27.05
C THR A 346 -14.80 -1.82 26.75
N VAL A 347 -14.77 -2.33 25.52
CA VAL A 347 -15.56 -3.50 25.10
C VAL A 347 -14.63 -4.66 24.76
N GLU A 348 -14.98 -5.86 25.22
CA GLU A 348 -14.17 -7.06 24.95
C GLU A 348 -13.96 -7.29 23.45
N ALA A 349 -12.71 -7.48 23.05
CA ALA A 349 -12.31 -7.72 21.66
C ALA A 349 -13.05 -8.92 21.07
N GLY A 350 -13.56 -8.79 19.85
CA GLY A 350 -14.35 -9.81 19.16
C GLY A 350 -15.78 -10.02 19.70
N SER A 351 -16.15 -9.43 20.83
CA SER A 351 -17.52 -9.52 21.35
C SER A 351 -18.50 -8.69 20.52
N THR A 352 -19.78 -9.09 20.54
CA THR A 352 -20.85 -8.37 19.84
C THR A 352 -21.89 -7.83 20.82
N GLN A 353 -22.08 -6.52 20.80
CA GLN A 353 -23.11 -5.83 21.57
C GLN A 353 -24.28 -5.50 20.64
N THR A 354 -25.38 -6.26 20.76
CA THR A 354 -26.61 -6.02 20.00
C THR A 354 -27.53 -5.13 20.81
N VAL A 355 -28.06 -4.06 20.20
CA VAL A 355 -29.01 -3.16 20.85
C VAL A 355 -30.28 -3.11 20.00
N ALA A 356 -31.34 -3.79 20.46
CA ALA A 356 -32.59 -3.92 19.73
C ALA A 356 -33.36 -2.59 19.61
N GLY A 357 -33.33 -1.79 20.66
CA GLY A 357 -33.89 -0.45 20.77
C GLY A 357 -32.82 0.63 20.61
N THR A 358 -32.82 1.62 21.50
CA THR A 358 -31.98 2.82 21.38
C THR A 358 -30.59 2.60 21.95
N THR A 359 -29.57 2.88 21.13
CA THR A 359 -28.16 3.02 21.54
C THR A 359 -27.86 4.49 21.81
N THR A 360 -27.50 4.81 23.06
CA THR A 360 -27.17 6.16 23.52
C THR A 360 -25.73 6.20 24.02
N LEU A 361 -24.82 6.77 23.24
CA LEU A 361 -23.39 6.89 23.58
C LEU A 361 -22.96 8.34 23.39
N GLN A 362 -22.82 9.10 24.47
CA GLN A 362 -22.62 10.55 24.39
C GLN A 362 -21.48 11.04 25.28
N GLY A 363 -20.52 11.74 24.69
CA GLY A 363 -19.61 12.62 25.42
C GLY A 363 -20.16 14.05 25.49
N ALA A 364 -19.27 15.00 25.78
CA ALA A 364 -19.55 16.43 25.71
C ALA A 364 -18.47 17.16 24.89
N ALA A 365 -18.75 18.39 24.47
CA ALA A 365 -17.77 19.23 23.79
C ALA A 365 -16.47 19.34 24.61
N GLY A 366 -15.33 19.05 23.98
CA GLY A 366 -14.01 19.00 24.62
C GLY A 366 -13.78 17.79 25.57
N ASN A 367 -14.76 16.90 25.72
CA ASN A 367 -14.76 15.78 26.67
C ASN A 367 -15.40 14.55 26.01
N LEU A 368 -14.72 13.98 25.01
CA LEU A 368 -15.24 12.84 24.25
C LEU A 368 -15.37 11.58 25.11
N LEU A 369 -16.38 10.76 24.79
CA LEU A 369 -16.47 9.38 25.28
C LEU A 369 -15.61 8.48 24.39
N SER A 370 -14.51 7.95 24.93
CA SER A 370 -13.65 7.01 24.21
C SER A 370 -14.25 5.62 24.19
N LEU A 371 -14.54 5.10 22.99
CA LEU A 371 -14.96 3.73 22.76
C LEU A 371 -13.74 2.92 22.30
N ARG A 372 -13.36 1.90 23.09
CA ARG A 372 -12.11 1.16 22.90
C ARG A 372 -12.32 -0.35 22.95
N SER A 373 -11.60 -1.07 22.10
CA SER A 373 -11.43 -2.52 22.25
C SER A 373 -10.58 -2.83 23.48
N SER A 374 -10.83 -3.97 24.13
CA SER A 374 -9.97 -4.51 25.19
C SER A 374 -8.62 -5.02 24.68
N SER A 375 -8.46 -5.19 23.36
CA SER A 375 -7.22 -5.60 22.70
C SER A 375 -6.95 -4.73 21.48
N ALA A 376 -5.90 -3.91 21.53
CA ALA A 376 -5.56 -2.98 20.45
C ALA A 376 -5.36 -3.71 19.10
N GLY A 377 -5.90 -3.13 18.02
CA GLY A 377 -5.85 -3.71 16.68
C GLY A 377 -6.85 -4.85 16.42
N THR A 378 -7.55 -5.34 17.45
CA THR A 378 -8.64 -6.32 17.30
C THR A 378 -9.98 -5.64 17.50
N GLN A 379 -10.86 -5.71 16.51
CA GLN A 379 -12.14 -5.01 16.57
C GLN A 379 -13.13 -5.66 17.54
N TRP A 380 -13.99 -4.84 18.17
CA TRP A 380 -15.25 -5.27 18.79
C TRP A 380 -16.44 -4.87 17.92
N ASN A 381 -17.59 -5.54 18.07
CA ASN A 381 -18.75 -5.30 17.21
C ASN A 381 -19.90 -4.62 17.96
N ILE A 382 -20.54 -3.64 17.32
CA ILE A 382 -21.82 -3.07 17.73
C ILE A 382 -22.88 -3.31 16.66
N ALA A 383 -24.07 -3.74 17.08
CA ALA A 383 -25.22 -3.94 16.20
C ALA A 383 -26.41 -3.08 16.70
N PRO A 384 -26.41 -1.76 16.44
CA PRO A 384 -27.51 -0.87 16.80
C PRO A 384 -28.68 -1.03 15.81
N GLN A 385 -29.69 -1.80 16.21
CA GLN A 385 -30.86 -2.15 15.39
C GLN A 385 -32.01 -1.14 15.50
N GLY A 386 -32.10 -0.40 16.61
CA GLY A 386 -33.07 0.67 16.80
C GLY A 386 -32.46 2.07 16.67
N GLY A 387 -32.97 3.02 17.47
CA GLY A 387 -32.53 4.42 17.42
C GLY A 387 -31.06 4.61 17.79
N ARG A 388 -30.38 5.54 17.13
CA ARG A 388 -28.96 5.86 17.37
C ARG A 388 -28.85 7.29 17.86
N SER A 389 -28.52 7.47 19.14
CA SER A 389 -28.26 8.77 19.75
C SER A 389 -26.80 8.81 20.20
N ILE A 390 -25.91 8.96 19.22
CA ILE A 390 -24.46 8.83 19.39
C ILE A 390 -23.80 10.13 18.93
N SER A 391 -23.03 10.79 19.79
CA SER A 391 -22.36 12.06 19.50
C SER A 391 -21.21 12.31 20.47
N PHE A 392 -20.23 13.14 20.10
CA PHE A 392 -19.06 13.41 20.96
C PHE A 392 -18.34 12.13 21.40
N VAL A 393 -18.19 11.16 20.49
CA VAL A 393 -17.45 9.92 20.74
C VAL A 393 -16.10 9.93 20.05
N ASP A 394 -15.12 9.24 20.61
CA ASP A 394 -13.87 8.92 19.96
C ASP A 394 -13.84 7.40 19.80
N VAL A 395 -13.85 6.91 18.56
CA VAL A 395 -14.02 5.48 18.25
C VAL A 395 -12.73 4.90 17.72
N LYS A 396 -12.32 3.74 18.25
CA LYS A 396 -11.18 2.97 17.75
C LYS A 396 -11.46 1.47 17.82
N ASP A 397 -10.95 0.72 16.84
CA ASP A 397 -11.00 -0.74 16.79
C ASP A 397 -12.44 -1.27 16.92
N SER A 398 -13.37 -0.80 16.06
CA SER A 398 -14.80 -1.15 16.18
C SER A 398 -15.51 -1.31 14.84
N VAL A 399 -16.40 -2.30 14.74
CA VAL A 399 -17.26 -2.50 13.58
C VAL A 399 -18.71 -2.24 13.96
N ASN A 400 -19.37 -1.34 13.24
CA ASN A 400 -20.83 -1.31 13.17
C ASN A 400 -21.29 -2.37 12.14
N THR A 401 -22.00 -3.38 12.62
CA THR A 401 -22.46 -4.50 11.78
C THR A 401 -23.85 -4.28 11.17
N VAL A 402 -24.48 -3.13 11.43
CA VAL A 402 -25.83 -2.80 10.95
C VAL A 402 -25.82 -1.51 10.12
N LEU A 403 -26.18 -1.60 8.84
CA LEU A 403 -26.34 -0.43 7.97
C LEU A 403 -27.60 0.40 8.32
N PRO A 404 -27.64 1.71 8.02
CA PRO A 404 -26.59 2.53 7.39
C PRO A 404 -25.39 2.79 8.31
N VAL A 405 -24.37 3.50 7.83
CA VAL A 405 -23.27 4.03 8.67
C VAL A 405 -23.83 4.81 9.87
N ILE A 406 -23.14 4.80 11.01
CA ILE A 406 -23.63 5.50 12.23
C ILE A 406 -23.61 7.03 12.04
N ASN A 407 -22.52 7.57 11.48
CA ASN A 407 -22.28 8.99 11.29
C ASN A 407 -22.53 9.84 12.56
N PRO A 408 -21.81 9.58 13.66
CA PRO A 408 -22.04 10.29 14.91
C PRO A 408 -21.50 11.73 14.80
N PRO A 409 -22.34 12.77 15.01
CA PRO A 409 -21.86 14.16 14.97
C PRO A 409 -20.82 14.45 16.06
N ASP A 410 -19.97 15.44 15.80
CA ASP A 410 -18.96 15.96 16.73
C ASP A 410 -18.02 14.88 17.29
N SER A 411 -17.72 13.86 16.49
CA SER A 411 -17.01 12.65 16.90
C SER A 411 -15.71 12.46 16.12
N ILE A 412 -14.80 11.65 16.67
CA ILE A 412 -13.47 11.37 16.11
C ILE A 412 -13.36 9.90 15.70
N ASP A 413 -12.86 9.66 14.50
CA ASP A 413 -12.37 8.35 14.06
C ASP A 413 -10.88 8.22 14.42
N SER A 414 -10.57 7.41 15.44
CA SER A 414 -9.21 7.11 15.88
C SER A 414 -8.63 5.85 15.22
N GLY A 415 -9.28 5.35 14.16
CA GLY A 415 -8.78 4.33 13.25
C GLY A 415 -9.27 2.91 13.54
N ASN A 416 -9.12 2.05 12.52
CA ASN A 416 -9.61 0.66 12.52
C ASN A 416 -11.12 0.57 12.84
N THR A 417 -11.89 1.53 12.33
CA THR A 417 -13.36 1.54 12.46
C THR A 417 -14.02 1.18 11.12
N VAL A 418 -15.16 0.49 11.17
CA VAL A 418 -15.94 0.10 9.98
C VAL A 418 -17.38 0.51 10.17
N ASN A 419 -17.98 1.18 9.17
CA ASN A 419 -19.36 1.68 9.17
C ASN A 419 -19.71 2.61 10.35
N TRP A 420 -18.71 3.27 10.94
CA TRP A 420 -18.91 4.28 11.98
C TRP A 420 -19.06 5.69 11.40
N PHE A 421 -18.18 6.06 10.47
CA PHE A 421 -18.14 7.39 9.85
C PHE A 421 -18.34 7.28 8.33
N PRO A 422 -19.02 8.24 7.69
CA PRO A 422 -19.09 8.29 6.24
C PRO A 422 -17.69 8.53 5.64
N PRO A 423 -17.45 8.16 4.36
CA PRO A 423 -16.21 8.54 3.66
C PRO A 423 -16.05 10.05 3.69
N LEU A 424 -14.86 10.54 4.07
CA LEU A 424 -14.53 11.95 3.97
C LEU A 424 -13.98 12.22 2.58
N ILE A 425 -14.60 13.16 1.85
CA ILE A 425 -14.12 13.64 0.56
C ILE A 425 -13.23 14.86 0.82
N PHE A 426 -12.01 14.81 0.30
CA PHE A 426 -11.05 15.91 0.35
C PHE A 426 -10.86 16.47 -1.05
N ILE A 427 -11.05 17.78 -1.20
CA ILE A 427 -10.85 18.47 -2.48
C ILE A 427 -9.56 19.27 -2.41
N TRP A 428 -8.65 18.98 -3.33
CA TRP A 428 -7.42 19.76 -3.48
C TRP A 428 -7.76 21.16 -4.01
N THR A 429 -7.29 22.18 -3.30
CA THR A 429 -7.46 23.59 -3.67
C THR A 429 -6.14 24.22 -4.12
N GLY A 430 -5.00 23.68 -3.66
CA GLY A 430 -3.66 24.23 -3.93
C GLY A 430 -3.48 25.67 -3.42
N ALA A 431 -4.27 26.11 -2.43
CA ALA A 431 -4.36 27.51 -2.04
C ALA A 431 -3.06 28.12 -1.50
N LEU A 432 -2.17 27.30 -0.91
CA LEU A 432 -0.93 27.76 -0.28
C LEU A 432 0.33 27.30 -1.01
N SER A 433 0.36 26.07 -1.51
CA SER A 433 1.54 25.47 -2.13
C SER A 433 1.16 24.24 -2.97
N ARG A 434 2.17 23.53 -3.50
CA ARG A 434 2.05 22.26 -4.20
C ARG A 434 2.18 21.04 -3.28
N ASP A 435 2.50 21.25 -2.00
CA ASP A 435 2.81 20.17 -1.06
C ASP A 435 1.54 19.47 -0.55
N TRP A 436 1.36 18.19 -0.89
CA TRP A 436 0.22 17.36 -0.47
C TRP A 436 0.00 17.38 1.05
N GLY A 437 1.09 17.43 1.83
CA GLY A 437 1.07 17.40 3.29
C GLY A 437 0.69 18.72 3.96
N THR A 438 0.53 19.80 3.20
CA THR A 438 0.11 21.10 3.75
C THR A 438 -1.43 21.13 3.87
N ALA A 439 -1.94 21.03 5.11
CA ALA A 439 -3.38 20.97 5.40
C ALA A 439 -4.21 22.10 4.76
N GLY A 440 -3.66 23.32 4.68
CA GLY A 440 -4.33 24.47 4.07
C GLY A 440 -4.46 24.41 2.54
N ASN A 441 -3.91 23.38 1.88
CA ASN A 441 -4.17 23.11 0.47
C ASN A 441 -5.45 22.29 0.23
N TRP A 442 -6.08 21.79 1.29
CA TRP A 442 -7.32 21.00 1.22
C TRP A 442 -8.51 21.83 1.71
N ASP A 443 -9.67 21.64 1.09
CA ASP A 443 -10.91 22.36 1.39
C ASP A 443 -11.37 22.25 2.86
N VAL A 444 -11.11 21.10 3.49
CA VAL A 444 -11.42 20.84 4.91
C VAL A 444 -10.30 21.25 5.88
N ASN A 445 -9.22 21.87 5.37
CA ASN A 445 -8.04 22.30 6.14
C ASN A 445 -7.39 21.18 6.98
N LEU A 446 -7.38 19.97 6.41
CA LEU A 446 -6.77 18.76 6.94
C LEU A 446 -6.10 17.99 5.80
N VAL A 447 -5.09 17.19 6.09
CA VAL A 447 -4.49 16.28 5.09
C VAL A 447 -5.33 15.00 4.99
N PRO A 448 -5.59 14.46 3.78
CA PRO A 448 -6.37 13.25 3.60
C PRO A 448 -5.85 12.07 4.42
N PHE A 449 -6.77 11.29 4.97
CA PHE A 449 -6.48 10.03 5.65
C PHE A 449 -6.48 8.87 4.63
N PRO A 450 -5.91 7.70 4.99
CA PRO A 450 -5.85 6.57 4.06
C PRO A 450 -7.19 6.03 3.55
N THR A 451 -8.30 6.32 4.25
CA THR A 451 -9.67 5.93 3.87
C THR A 451 -10.48 7.08 3.28
N SER A 452 -9.81 8.16 2.87
CA SER A 452 -10.47 9.35 2.34
C SER A 452 -10.53 9.29 0.82
N ASP A 453 -11.64 9.77 0.25
CA ASP A 453 -11.75 10.01 -1.18
C ASP A 453 -11.09 11.36 -1.49
N VAL A 454 -10.35 11.42 -2.59
CA VAL A 454 -9.60 12.60 -2.99
C VAL A 454 -10.03 13.06 -4.38
N ILE A 455 -10.34 14.36 -4.50
CA ILE A 455 -10.64 15.02 -5.77
C ILE A 455 -9.56 16.07 -6.04
N ILE A 456 -8.88 15.95 -7.18
CA ILE A 456 -7.85 16.87 -7.65
C ILE A 456 -8.36 17.58 -8.91
N PRO A 457 -8.87 18.82 -8.80
CA PRO A 457 -9.22 19.63 -9.96
C PRO A 457 -7.98 20.26 -10.61
N ASP A 458 -8.14 20.75 -11.84
CA ASP A 458 -7.13 21.60 -12.50
C ASP A 458 -7.02 22.94 -11.74
N VAL A 459 -5.88 23.14 -11.10
CA VAL A 459 -5.55 24.34 -10.34
C VAL A 459 -4.09 24.70 -10.59
N VAL A 460 -3.74 25.96 -10.35
CA VAL A 460 -2.38 26.47 -10.60
C VAL A 460 -1.30 25.70 -9.82
N ASN A 461 -1.60 25.32 -8.58
CA ASN A 461 -0.67 24.60 -7.71
C ASN A 461 -1.07 23.12 -7.63
N ASP A 462 -0.75 22.37 -8.68
CA ASP A 462 -0.94 20.92 -8.71
C ASP A 462 -0.16 20.20 -7.59
N PRO A 463 -0.76 19.17 -6.97
CA PRO A 463 -0.16 18.46 -5.85
C PRO A 463 1.09 17.66 -6.23
N ILE A 464 2.06 17.69 -5.32
CA ILE A 464 3.28 16.88 -5.28
C ILE A 464 3.27 16.11 -3.95
N LEU A 465 3.49 14.81 -4.00
CA LEU A 465 3.58 13.99 -2.79
C LEU A 465 4.80 14.36 -1.95
N ASP A 466 4.59 14.56 -0.65
CA ASP A 466 5.65 14.85 0.33
C ASP A 466 6.29 13.57 0.90
N VAL A 467 5.47 12.55 1.10
CA VAL A 467 5.82 11.21 1.57
C VAL A 467 4.98 10.18 0.82
N GLU A 468 5.14 8.88 1.10
CA GLU A 468 4.18 7.90 0.61
C GLU A 468 2.76 8.22 1.09
N ARG A 469 1.78 8.20 0.18
CA ARG A 469 0.39 8.56 0.47
C ARG A 469 -0.56 7.43 0.09
N MET A 470 -1.67 7.37 0.83
CA MET A 470 -2.78 6.45 0.59
C MET A 470 -4.09 7.23 0.63
N ALA A 471 -5.01 6.87 -0.25
CA ALA A 471 -6.37 7.36 -0.34
C ALA A 471 -7.29 6.19 -0.78
N ASP A 472 -8.60 6.37 -0.69
CA ASP A 472 -9.57 5.38 -1.17
C ASP A 472 -9.87 5.58 -2.65
N ASP A 473 -10.90 6.35 -3.01
CA ASP A 473 -11.11 6.78 -4.40
C ASP A 473 -10.26 8.02 -4.72
N VAL A 474 -9.68 8.06 -5.93
CA VAL A 474 -8.88 9.20 -6.40
C VAL A 474 -9.42 9.67 -7.73
N THR A 475 -9.90 10.91 -7.78
CA THR A 475 -10.44 11.53 -8.99
C THR A 475 -9.55 12.69 -9.43
N LEU A 476 -8.97 12.61 -10.62
CA LEU A 476 -8.26 13.71 -11.28
C LEU A 476 -9.18 14.29 -12.36
N GLY A 477 -9.48 15.58 -12.25
CA GLY A 477 -10.24 16.29 -13.28
C GLY A 477 -9.41 16.55 -14.55
N ASN A 478 -10.09 16.89 -15.64
CA ASN A 478 -9.43 17.27 -16.89
C ASN A 478 -8.44 18.42 -16.69
N GLY A 479 -7.17 18.21 -17.07
CA GLY A 479 -6.07 19.17 -16.88
C GLY A 479 -5.36 19.09 -15.53
N ALA A 480 -5.91 18.36 -14.55
CA ALA A 480 -5.28 18.19 -13.25
C ALA A 480 -3.99 17.36 -13.34
N LEU A 481 -3.02 17.65 -12.48
CA LEU A 481 -1.77 16.90 -12.41
C LEU A 481 -1.49 16.42 -10.98
N LEU A 482 -1.22 15.12 -10.81
CA LEU A 482 -0.67 14.56 -9.57
C LEU A 482 0.77 14.12 -9.81
N THR A 483 1.72 14.72 -9.11
CA THR A 483 3.15 14.32 -9.19
C THR A 483 3.55 13.47 -7.98
N LEU A 484 4.07 12.27 -8.25
CA LEU A 484 4.47 11.34 -7.18
C LEU A 484 5.87 11.60 -6.63
N ASP A 485 6.76 12.25 -7.40
CA ASP A 485 8.11 12.68 -6.99
C ASP A 485 8.95 11.57 -6.31
N GLY A 486 8.93 10.36 -6.88
CA GLY A 486 9.66 9.21 -6.33
C GLY A 486 9.02 8.59 -5.10
N LYS A 487 7.79 8.98 -4.70
CA LYS A 487 7.05 8.43 -3.56
C LYS A 487 6.01 7.40 -3.99
N ASN A 488 5.84 6.35 -3.18
CA ASN A 488 4.81 5.35 -3.42
C ASN A 488 3.41 5.95 -3.24
N PHE A 489 2.46 5.45 -4.01
CA PHE A 489 1.06 5.87 -3.94
C PHE A 489 0.12 4.67 -3.99
N THR A 490 -0.83 4.63 -3.06
CA THR A 490 -1.87 3.60 -3.02
C THR A 490 -3.25 4.24 -3.08
N ALA A 491 -4.06 3.86 -4.07
CA ALA A 491 -5.50 4.12 -4.07
C ALA A 491 -6.23 2.79 -3.80
N THR A 492 -6.89 2.65 -2.66
CA THR A 492 -7.56 1.39 -2.29
C THR A 492 -8.88 1.17 -3.03
N GLY A 493 -9.48 2.26 -3.52
CA GLY A 493 -10.66 2.26 -4.36
C GLY A 493 -10.33 2.34 -5.84
N VAL A 494 -11.04 3.20 -6.56
CA VAL A 494 -10.91 3.40 -8.01
C VAL A 494 -10.14 4.68 -8.32
N LEU A 495 -9.21 4.60 -9.28
CA LEU A 495 -8.67 5.78 -9.94
C LEU A 495 -9.62 6.18 -11.07
N SER A 496 -10.11 7.42 -11.04
CA SER A 496 -10.75 8.09 -12.18
C SER A 496 -9.83 9.22 -12.63
N ASN A 497 -9.24 9.10 -13.82
CA ASN A 497 -8.19 9.97 -14.30
C ASN A 497 -8.59 10.62 -15.62
N ASP A 498 -9.05 11.87 -15.58
CA ASP A 498 -9.16 12.73 -16.78
C ASP A 498 -7.92 13.64 -16.96
N GLY A 499 -6.98 13.59 -16.02
CA GLY A 499 -5.76 14.40 -15.97
C GLY A 499 -4.49 13.61 -16.23
N THR A 500 -3.42 13.97 -15.52
CA THR A 500 -2.10 13.32 -15.61
C THR A 500 -1.60 12.85 -14.24
N VAL A 501 -1.22 11.58 -14.15
CA VAL A 501 -0.40 11.05 -13.05
C VAL A 501 1.06 11.05 -13.52
N ARG A 502 1.91 11.85 -12.88
CA ARG A 502 3.34 11.97 -13.21
C ARG A 502 4.20 11.23 -12.18
N LEU A 503 5.12 10.42 -12.66
CA LEU A 503 6.03 9.60 -11.86
C LEU A 503 7.46 9.58 -12.42
N ASN A 504 8.42 9.34 -11.56
CA ASN A 504 9.84 9.22 -11.94
C ASN A 504 10.12 7.83 -12.53
N GLY A 505 9.39 6.81 -12.10
CA GLY A 505 9.46 5.41 -12.50
C GLY A 505 10.07 4.45 -11.46
N SER A 506 10.46 4.94 -10.28
CA SER A 506 10.94 4.10 -9.16
C SER A 506 9.84 3.80 -8.12
N GLU A 507 8.69 4.43 -8.27
CA GLU A 507 7.54 4.35 -7.37
C GLU A 507 6.86 2.99 -7.46
N THR A 508 6.36 2.51 -6.33
CA THR A 508 5.31 1.49 -6.31
C THR A 508 3.95 2.20 -6.34
N VAL A 509 3.16 1.94 -7.38
CA VAL A 509 1.80 2.45 -7.52
C VAL A 509 0.83 1.28 -7.44
N SER A 510 -0.10 1.31 -6.48
CA SER A 510 -1.10 0.26 -6.29
C SER A 510 -2.50 0.87 -6.33
N LEU A 511 -3.24 0.57 -7.40
CA LEU A 511 -4.58 1.13 -7.63
C LEU A 511 -5.39 0.26 -8.60
N THR A 512 -6.70 0.48 -8.65
CA THR A 512 -7.54 0.00 -9.74
C THR A 512 -7.41 0.95 -10.92
N GLN A 513 -6.81 0.48 -12.01
CA GLN A 513 -6.42 1.31 -13.15
C GLN A 513 -7.61 1.94 -13.89
N ASP A 514 -7.49 3.21 -14.25
CA ASP A 514 -8.37 3.84 -15.23
C ASP A 514 -7.92 3.44 -16.64
N THR A 515 -8.85 2.89 -17.40
CA THR A 515 -8.62 2.35 -18.75
C THR A 515 -9.40 3.09 -19.82
N ASN A 516 -10.09 4.20 -19.48
CA ASN A 516 -10.95 4.93 -20.41
C ASN A 516 -10.56 6.40 -20.64
N SER A 517 -9.68 6.97 -19.81
CA SER A 517 -9.25 8.36 -19.91
C SER A 517 -7.86 8.61 -19.28
N GLY A 518 -7.36 9.83 -19.48
CA GLY A 518 -6.19 10.36 -18.78
C GLY A 518 -4.83 9.82 -19.23
N THR A 519 -3.78 10.34 -18.61
CA THR A 519 -2.38 10.08 -18.98
C THR A 519 -1.55 9.67 -17.78
N PHE A 520 -0.63 8.72 -17.99
CA PHE A 520 0.50 8.50 -17.11
C PHE A 520 1.76 9.05 -17.78
N GLU A 521 2.51 9.91 -17.07
CA GLU A 521 3.74 10.55 -17.56
C GLU A 521 4.97 10.08 -16.76
N TYR A 522 5.94 9.48 -17.45
CA TYR A 522 7.22 9.09 -16.87
C TYR A 522 8.31 10.15 -17.13
N VAL A 523 8.87 10.73 -16.06
CA VAL A 523 9.83 11.85 -16.15
C VAL A 523 11.25 11.54 -15.66
N GLY A 524 11.54 10.33 -15.17
CA GLY A 524 12.87 9.99 -14.65
C GLY A 524 13.21 10.73 -13.35
N ASN A 525 14.48 10.70 -12.93
CA ASN A 525 14.91 11.28 -11.64
C ASN A 525 15.67 12.61 -11.75
N ALA A 526 15.90 13.11 -12.97
CA ALA A 526 16.56 14.39 -13.26
C ALA A 526 17.97 14.55 -12.63
N ASN A 527 18.74 13.45 -12.54
CA ASN A 527 20.06 13.47 -11.93
C ASN A 527 21.22 13.67 -12.94
N GLY A 528 20.93 13.79 -14.24
CA GLY A 528 21.92 13.97 -15.30
C GLY A 528 22.65 12.70 -15.74
N SER A 529 22.33 11.53 -15.17
CA SER A 529 22.91 10.23 -15.47
C SER A 529 21.88 9.34 -16.15
N SER A 530 22.35 8.30 -16.86
CA SER A 530 21.43 7.29 -17.41
C SER A 530 20.97 6.37 -16.29
N ASN A 531 19.66 6.31 -16.08
CA ASN A 531 19.02 5.37 -15.18
C ASN A 531 18.03 4.47 -15.93
N THR A 532 17.68 3.35 -15.31
CA THR A 532 16.66 2.44 -15.82
C THR A 532 15.56 2.29 -14.79
N PHE A 533 14.34 2.59 -15.22
CA PHE A 533 13.13 2.53 -14.42
C PHE A 533 12.19 1.50 -15.01
N ASN A 534 11.53 0.73 -14.15
CA ASN A 534 10.56 -0.25 -14.61
C ASN A 534 9.22 0.46 -14.85
N LEU A 535 8.66 0.25 -16.03
CA LEU A 535 7.28 0.60 -16.30
C LEU A 535 6.37 -0.30 -15.46
N ILE A 536 5.32 0.31 -14.91
CA ILE A 536 4.35 -0.37 -14.06
C ILE A 536 3.39 -1.14 -14.97
N ASP A 537 3.12 -2.39 -14.61
CA ASP A 537 2.15 -3.27 -15.26
C ASP A 537 0.87 -3.29 -14.41
N PHE A 538 -0.25 -2.93 -15.03
CA PHE A 538 -1.57 -2.94 -14.37
C PHE A 538 -2.44 -4.15 -14.82
N GLY A 539 -1.87 -5.07 -15.59
CA GLY A 539 -2.46 -6.36 -15.94
C GLY A 539 -2.85 -6.47 -17.41
N ALA A 540 -4.15 -6.57 -17.69
CA ALA A 540 -4.63 -6.80 -19.06
C ALA A 540 -4.65 -5.53 -19.93
N THR A 541 -4.71 -4.36 -19.29
CA THR A 541 -4.71 -3.05 -19.94
C THR A 541 -3.96 -2.11 -19.01
N ASP A 542 -2.82 -1.60 -19.47
CA ASP A 542 -1.89 -0.87 -18.62
C ASP A 542 -2.22 0.61 -18.56
N TYR A 543 -2.42 1.23 -19.72
CA TYR A 543 -2.63 2.67 -19.82
C TYR A 543 -3.71 3.00 -20.84
N PHE A 544 -4.48 4.04 -20.55
CA PHE A 544 -5.25 4.71 -21.59
C PHE A 544 -4.30 5.52 -22.49
N ASN A 545 -3.66 6.57 -21.96
CA ASN A 545 -2.51 7.24 -22.59
C ASN A 545 -1.23 7.04 -21.78
N LEU A 546 -0.12 6.78 -22.46
CA LEU A 546 1.23 6.73 -21.88
C LEU A 546 2.11 7.80 -22.52
N HIS A 547 2.76 8.61 -21.68
CA HIS A 547 3.73 9.61 -22.09
C HIS A 547 5.09 9.35 -21.45
N VAL A 548 6.12 9.13 -22.26
CA VAL A 548 7.51 9.08 -21.80
C VAL A 548 8.18 10.41 -22.15
N ASN A 549 8.55 11.15 -21.13
CA ASN A 549 9.13 12.49 -21.24
C ASN A 549 10.20 12.65 -20.17
N THR A 550 11.22 11.79 -20.22
CA THR A 550 12.25 11.78 -19.19
C THR A 550 13.01 13.11 -19.19
N THR A 551 13.35 13.58 -18.00
CA THR A 551 14.12 14.80 -17.81
C THR A 551 15.54 14.63 -18.34
N ASP A 552 16.11 13.44 -18.15
CA ASP A 552 17.39 13.04 -18.73
C ASP A 552 17.15 12.18 -19.97
N THR A 553 17.64 12.61 -21.13
CA THR A 553 17.39 11.92 -22.42
C THR A 553 18.00 10.52 -22.51
N SER A 554 18.89 10.16 -21.57
CA SER A 554 19.53 8.86 -21.48
C SER A 554 18.82 7.89 -20.52
N ASP A 555 17.76 8.34 -19.85
CA ASP A 555 16.93 7.47 -19.02
C ASP A 555 16.14 6.48 -19.86
N ILE A 556 16.00 5.28 -19.29
CA ILE A 556 15.35 4.14 -19.91
C ILE A 556 14.13 3.77 -19.06
N ILE A 557 12.94 3.89 -19.64
CA ILE A 557 11.72 3.30 -19.13
C ILE A 557 11.60 1.90 -19.75
N GLN A 558 11.79 0.85 -18.97
CA GLN A 558 11.82 -0.53 -19.47
C GLN A 558 10.58 -1.33 -19.10
N LEU A 559 10.11 -2.14 -20.03
CA LEU A 559 9.02 -3.09 -19.78
C LEU A 559 9.52 -4.26 -18.95
N THR A 560 8.65 -4.74 -18.06
CA THR A 560 8.82 -5.99 -17.30
C THR A 560 7.79 -7.04 -17.69
N GLN A 561 6.65 -6.61 -18.22
CA GLN A 561 5.56 -7.43 -18.77
C GLN A 561 5.12 -6.86 -20.14
N PRO A 562 4.35 -7.60 -20.96
CA PRO A 562 3.78 -7.06 -22.19
C PRO A 562 2.96 -5.79 -21.92
N LEU A 563 3.15 -4.76 -22.74
CA LEU A 563 2.51 -3.46 -22.60
C LEU A 563 1.29 -3.36 -23.52
N THR A 564 0.13 -3.04 -22.94
CA THR A 564 -1.12 -2.79 -23.65
C THR A 564 -1.61 -1.36 -23.40
N ILE A 565 -1.67 -0.57 -24.47
CA ILE A 565 -2.12 0.83 -24.43
C ILE A 565 -3.42 0.97 -25.22
N VAL A 566 -4.43 1.59 -24.62
CA VAL A 566 -5.74 1.74 -25.27
C VAL A 566 -5.72 2.84 -26.31
N HIS A 567 -5.15 4.00 -25.96
CA HIS A 567 -5.18 5.19 -26.78
C HIS A 567 -3.75 5.62 -27.14
N ASP A 568 -3.23 6.75 -26.65
CA ASP A 568 -1.99 7.33 -27.17
C ASP A 568 -0.72 6.79 -26.52
N LEU A 569 0.31 6.57 -27.34
CA LEU A 569 1.70 6.42 -26.90
C LEU A 569 2.52 7.59 -27.42
N THR A 570 2.97 8.46 -26.52
CA THR A 570 3.82 9.61 -26.85
C THR A 570 5.21 9.44 -26.24
N LEU A 571 6.26 9.52 -27.05
CA LEU A 571 7.65 9.56 -26.61
C LEU A 571 8.23 10.93 -26.95
N SER A 572 8.43 11.80 -25.96
CA SER A 572 9.00 13.14 -26.18
C SER A 572 10.49 13.18 -25.92
N GLN A 573 10.95 12.50 -24.87
CA GLN A 573 12.36 12.41 -24.46
C GLN A 573 12.61 11.08 -23.76
N GLY A 574 13.86 10.62 -23.79
CA GLY A 574 14.26 9.35 -23.16
C GLY A 574 14.12 8.15 -24.08
N ILE A 575 14.16 6.97 -23.45
CA ILE A 575 14.13 5.69 -24.14
C ILE A 575 13.01 4.82 -23.55
N LEU A 576 12.02 4.46 -24.36
CA LEU A 576 11.12 3.36 -24.01
C LEU A 576 11.74 2.06 -24.52
N SER A 577 12.11 1.15 -23.62
CA SER A 577 12.74 -0.12 -23.94
C SER A 577 11.78 -1.29 -23.75
N LEU A 578 11.41 -1.96 -24.85
CA LEU A 578 10.50 -3.11 -24.80
C LEU A 578 11.10 -4.32 -24.08
N ASN A 579 12.43 -4.42 -24.01
CA ASN A 579 13.13 -5.41 -23.19
C ASN A 579 12.59 -6.85 -23.35
N ASN A 580 12.46 -7.33 -24.59
CA ASN A 580 11.91 -8.65 -24.95
C ASN A 580 10.39 -8.83 -24.76
N GLN A 581 9.67 -7.78 -24.36
CA GLN A 581 8.22 -7.82 -24.11
C GLN A 581 7.43 -7.24 -25.29
N SER A 582 6.18 -7.68 -25.46
CA SER A 582 5.34 -7.22 -26.57
C SER A 582 4.68 -5.87 -26.29
N LEU A 583 4.48 -5.06 -27.33
CA LEU A 583 3.71 -3.82 -27.30
C LEU A 583 2.45 -4.01 -28.17
N THR A 584 1.28 -3.82 -27.59
CA THR A 584 0.00 -3.83 -28.30
C THR A 584 -0.75 -2.54 -28.06
N MET A 585 -1.24 -1.91 -29.13
CA MET A 585 -2.20 -0.81 -29.03
C MET A 585 -3.60 -1.30 -29.44
N THR A 586 -4.67 -0.79 -28.83
CA THR A 586 -6.06 -1.17 -29.20
C THR A 586 -6.87 -0.03 -29.82
N GLY A 587 -6.34 1.18 -29.82
CA GLY A 587 -6.80 2.28 -30.66
C GLY A 587 -6.25 3.66 -30.29
N ALA A 588 -5.01 4.00 -30.68
CA ALA A 588 -4.65 5.37 -31.12
C ALA A 588 -3.25 5.50 -31.76
N THR A 589 -2.86 6.76 -31.91
CA THR A 589 -1.66 7.34 -32.51
C THR A 589 -0.40 7.07 -31.68
N PHE A 590 0.66 6.64 -32.37
CA PHE A 590 2.00 6.61 -31.82
C PHE A 590 2.75 7.84 -32.31
N SER A 591 3.28 8.64 -31.38
CA SER A 591 4.18 9.75 -31.68
C SER A 591 5.52 9.52 -30.98
N ASN A 592 6.59 9.61 -31.74
CA ASN A 592 7.93 9.33 -31.30
C ASN A 592 8.85 10.47 -31.71
N ASN A 593 9.14 11.38 -30.79
CA ASN A 593 10.21 12.36 -30.93
C ASN A 593 11.51 11.91 -30.24
N ALA A 594 11.55 10.69 -29.70
CA ALA A 594 12.63 10.16 -28.87
C ALA A 594 13.12 8.79 -29.39
N VAL A 595 13.33 7.80 -28.49
CA VAL A 595 13.80 6.46 -28.85
C VAL A 595 12.83 5.39 -28.37
N LEU A 596 12.38 4.54 -29.30
CA LEU A 596 11.78 3.24 -28.97
C LEU A 596 12.83 2.15 -29.22
N ARG A 597 13.23 1.44 -28.15
CA ARG A 597 14.27 0.41 -28.17
C ARG A 597 13.66 -0.99 -28.09
N LEU A 598 14.17 -1.89 -28.93
CA LEU A 598 13.75 -3.29 -29.03
C LEU A 598 14.97 -4.21 -29.12
N GLN A 599 14.79 -5.47 -28.76
CA GLN A 599 15.76 -6.53 -28.96
C GLN A 599 15.58 -7.23 -30.33
N GLY A 600 14.39 -7.15 -30.93
CA GLY A 600 14.03 -7.56 -32.29
C GLY A 600 12.96 -8.64 -32.38
N ASN A 601 12.84 -9.51 -31.39
CA ASN A 601 11.87 -10.62 -31.38
C ASN A 601 10.51 -10.25 -30.75
N GLU A 602 10.35 -9.03 -30.26
CA GLU A 602 9.11 -8.56 -29.64
C GLU A 602 7.95 -8.53 -30.65
N THR A 603 6.71 -8.70 -30.18
CA THR A 603 5.54 -8.38 -31.03
C THR A 603 5.19 -6.92 -30.85
N VAL A 604 5.04 -6.20 -31.95
CA VAL A 604 4.56 -4.81 -31.97
C VAL A 604 3.33 -4.77 -32.87
N ALA A 605 2.17 -4.44 -32.31
CA ALA A 605 0.89 -4.59 -33.00
C ALA A 605 0.02 -3.35 -32.90
N ASN A 606 -0.73 -3.10 -34.00
CA ASN A 606 -1.82 -2.12 -34.09
C ASN A 606 -1.44 -0.64 -33.83
N LEU A 607 -0.16 -0.30 -33.90
CA LEU A 607 0.26 1.10 -33.90
C LEU A 607 0.08 1.73 -35.27
N VAL A 608 -0.22 3.02 -35.31
CA VAL A 608 -0.11 3.85 -36.51
C VAL A 608 1.27 4.49 -36.45
N GLN A 609 2.15 4.20 -37.42
CA GLN A 609 3.54 4.66 -37.33
C GLN A 609 3.70 6.17 -37.31
N ASP A 610 4.65 6.62 -36.49
CA ASP A 610 5.26 7.93 -36.63
C ASP A 610 6.27 7.88 -37.79
N ILE A 611 6.03 8.71 -38.80
CA ILE A 611 6.82 8.77 -40.03
C ILE A 611 7.63 10.07 -40.15
N ASP A 612 7.55 10.97 -39.17
CA ASP A 612 8.12 12.32 -39.26
C ASP A 612 9.19 12.62 -38.20
N SER A 613 9.30 11.80 -37.16
CA SER A 613 10.24 12.05 -36.07
C SER A 613 10.73 10.77 -35.35
N GLY A 614 11.72 10.96 -34.47
CA GLY A 614 12.22 9.94 -33.54
C GLY A 614 13.01 8.79 -34.15
N THR A 615 13.33 7.82 -33.30
CA THR A 615 14.25 6.73 -33.60
C THR A 615 13.72 5.39 -33.13
N TRP A 616 13.90 4.38 -33.97
CA TRP A 616 13.80 2.98 -33.61
C TRP A 616 15.20 2.39 -33.42
N GLU A 617 15.48 1.80 -32.26
CA GLU A 617 16.80 1.23 -31.93
C GLU A 617 16.69 -0.28 -31.68
N TYR A 618 17.44 -1.09 -32.42
CA TYR A 618 17.52 -2.54 -32.25
C TYR A 618 18.85 -2.94 -31.59
N VAL A 619 18.80 -3.57 -30.40
CA VAL A 619 19.99 -3.87 -29.58
C VAL A 619 20.32 -5.36 -29.45
N GLY A 620 19.46 -6.26 -29.92
CA GLY A 620 19.69 -7.70 -29.84
C GLY A 620 19.65 -8.28 -28.42
N ARG A 621 19.94 -9.58 -28.30
CA ARG A 621 19.76 -10.37 -27.05
C ARG A 621 21.02 -11.07 -26.55
N ASN A 622 22.18 -10.69 -27.08
CA ASN A 622 23.42 -11.44 -26.91
C ASN A 622 23.31 -12.91 -27.39
N LEU A 623 22.60 -13.11 -28.51
CA LEU A 623 22.42 -14.40 -29.17
C LEU A 623 22.77 -14.25 -30.65
N SER A 624 23.45 -15.26 -31.21
CA SER A 624 23.63 -15.35 -32.66
C SER A 624 22.36 -15.95 -33.25
N GLU A 625 21.49 -15.08 -33.74
CA GLU A 625 20.18 -15.43 -34.29
C GLU A 625 19.80 -14.49 -35.44
N ILE A 626 18.77 -14.88 -36.20
CA ILE A 626 18.19 -14.06 -37.25
C ILE A 626 16.83 -13.55 -36.75
N LEU A 627 16.67 -12.23 -36.74
CA LEU A 627 15.47 -11.54 -36.27
C LEU A 627 14.87 -10.73 -37.42
N ALA A 628 13.57 -10.85 -37.65
CA ALA A 628 12.89 -10.04 -38.64
C ALA A 628 12.76 -8.59 -38.17
N LEU A 629 13.24 -7.61 -38.95
CA LEU A 629 12.90 -6.21 -38.73
C LEU A 629 11.40 -6.00 -38.86
N LYS A 630 10.85 -5.11 -38.04
CA LYS A 630 9.43 -4.78 -38.13
C LYS A 630 9.11 -4.06 -39.44
N GLU A 631 7.88 -4.26 -39.88
CA GLU A 631 7.31 -3.78 -41.13
C GLU A 631 6.05 -3.01 -40.81
N PHE A 632 5.92 -1.81 -41.36
CA PHE A 632 4.79 -0.93 -41.10
C PHE A 632 4.15 -0.37 -42.37
N GLY A 633 4.58 -0.82 -43.56
CA GLY A 633 3.94 -0.50 -44.83
C GLY A 633 4.66 0.61 -45.60
N GLY A 634 4.06 1.79 -45.73
CA GLY A 634 4.56 2.83 -46.65
C GLY A 634 5.92 3.42 -46.25
N THR A 635 6.04 3.82 -44.98
CA THR A 635 7.29 4.28 -44.35
C THR A 635 7.44 3.49 -43.06
N ASP A 636 8.51 2.71 -42.95
CA ASP A 636 8.71 1.81 -41.82
C ASP A 636 9.29 2.53 -40.61
N TYR A 637 10.20 3.46 -40.86
CA TYR A 637 10.95 4.17 -39.85
C TYR A 637 11.19 5.61 -40.31
N PHE A 638 11.14 6.56 -39.37
CA PHE A 638 11.82 7.84 -39.57
C PHE A 638 13.33 7.61 -39.42
N ASN A 639 13.89 7.55 -38.21
CA ASN A 639 15.26 7.08 -38.00
C ASN A 639 15.30 5.62 -37.57
N LEU A 640 16.28 4.87 -38.07
CA LEU A 640 16.55 3.49 -37.68
C LEU A 640 18.01 3.34 -37.22
N ILE A 641 18.21 2.66 -36.10
CA ILE A 641 19.53 2.30 -35.59
C ILE A 641 19.60 0.80 -35.32
N ILE A 642 20.61 0.13 -35.87
CA ILE A 642 21.02 -1.21 -35.42
C ILE A 642 22.24 -1.04 -34.50
N ASN A 643 22.06 -1.31 -33.21
CA ASN A 643 23.03 -1.08 -32.15
C ASN A 643 23.25 -2.33 -31.28
N ASP A 644 23.33 -3.51 -31.90
CA ASP A 644 23.68 -4.73 -31.18
C ASP A 644 25.19 -4.77 -30.88
N GLN A 645 25.54 -4.24 -29.71
CA GLN A 645 26.90 -4.22 -29.17
C GLN A 645 27.28 -5.49 -28.40
N ASN A 646 26.41 -6.50 -28.37
CA ASN A 646 26.68 -7.71 -27.63
C ASN A 646 27.87 -8.49 -28.22
N THR A 647 28.37 -9.45 -27.44
CA THR A 647 29.43 -10.37 -27.87
C THR A 647 28.93 -11.33 -28.95
N ASN A 648 27.72 -11.87 -28.79
CA ASN A 648 27.04 -12.66 -29.81
C ASN A 648 25.97 -11.78 -30.44
N ARG A 649 26.20 -11.38 -31.68
CA ARG A 649 25.39 -10.37 -32.35
C ARG A 649 24.34 -11.02 -33.23
N ALA A 650 23.14 -10.47 -33.23
CA ALA A 650 22.05 -10.88 -34.09
C ALA A 650 22.21 -10.32 -35.52
N THR A 651 21.56 -11.01 -36.45
CA THR A 651 21.28 -10.51 -37.80
C THR A 651 19.84 -10.05 -37.86
N PHE A 652 19.64 -8.77 -38.12
CA PHE A 652 18.33 -8.17 -38.34
C PHE A 652 18.03 -8.25 -39.84
N SER A 653 17.20 -9.23 -40.21
CA SER A 653 16.80 -9.55 -41.58
C SER A 653 15.57 -8.76 -42.01
N SER A 654 15.63 -8.20 -43.20
CA SER A 654 14.51 -7.51 -43.82
C SER A 654 13.62 -8.49 -44.58
N GLU A 655 12.44 -8.80 -44.04
CA GLU A 655 11.49 -9.73 -44.67
C GLU A 655 10.64 -9.08 -45.77
N ALA A 656 10.73 -7.76 -45.93
CA ALA A 656 10.09 -6.96 -46.97
C ALA A 656 11.00 -5.78 -47.36
N SER A 657 10.62 -4.98 -48.36
CA SER A 657 11.38 -3.77 -48.71
C SER A 657 11.21 -2.71 -47.63
N LYS A 658 12.30 -2.01 -47.25
CA LYS A 658 12.30 -1.00 -46.19
C LYS A 658 12.37 0.40 -46.72
N SER A 659 11.52 1.26 -46.16
CA SER A 659 11.50 2.70 -46.43
C SER A 659 11.83 3.47 -45.15
N ILE A 660 12.99 4.13 -45.15
CA ILE A 660 13.51 4.90 -44.03
C ILE A 660 13.54 6.38 -44.43
N ALA A 661 12.70 7.20 -43.80
CA ALA A 661 12.54 8.62 -44.16
C ALA A 661 13.67 9.52 -43.63
N GLY A 662 14.26 9.15 -42.49
CA GLY A 662 15.37 9.82 -41.83
C GLY A 662 16.69 9.07 -42.00
N ALA A 663 17.54 9.12 -40.98
CA ALA A 663 18.86 8.50 -40.98
C ALA A 663 18.77 6.99 -40.70
N PHE A 664 19.65 6.22 -41.35
CA PHE A 664 19.85 4.80 -41.06
C PHE A 664 21.28 4.57 -40.55
N THR A 665 21.43 4.12 -39.30
CA THR A 665 22.74 3.94 -38.68
C THR A 665 22.98 2.50 -38.23
N ILE A 666 24.13 1.94 -38.57
CA ILE A 666 24.59 0.63 -38.12
C ILE A 666 25.82 0.85 -37.23
N GLN A 667 25.64 0.64 -35.93
CA GLN A 667 26.67 0.73 -34.90
C GLN A 667 27.14 -0.66 -34.43
N GLY A 668 26.26 -1.66 -34.51
CA GLY A 668 26.50 -3.04 -34.08
C GLY A 668 25.62 -3.99 -34.89
N GLY A 669 25.67 -5.29 -34.57
CA GLY A 669 24.87 -6.29 -35.29
C GLY A 669 25.16 -6.42 -36.78
N THR A 670 24.27 -7.14 -37.47
CA THR A 670 24.20 -7.19 -38.93
C THR A 670 22.81 -6.73 -39.37
N TYR A 671 22.73 -5.76 -40.27
CA TYR A 671 21.54 -5.54 -41.09
C TYR A 671 21.65 -6.40 -42.34
N ASP A 672 20.69 -7.30 -42.57
CA ASP A 672 20.60 -8.08 -43.81
C ASP A 672 19.37 -7.66 -44.60
N ALA A 673 19.58 -7.06 -45.77
CA ALA A 673 18.50 -6.67 -46.66
C ALA A 673 17.73 -7.89 -47.21
N ASN A 674 18.28 -9.11 -47.11
CA ASN A 674 17.62 -10.39 -47.40
C ASN A 674 16.80 -10.37 -48.70
N ALA A 675 17.47 -10.04 -49.81
CA ALA A 675 16.89 -9.93 -51.15
C ALA A 675 15.77 -8.88 -51.30
N ASN A 676 15.68 -7.90 -50.41
CA ASN A 676 14.74 -6.79 -50.49
C ASN A 676 15.42 -5.44 -50.74
N THR A 677 14.64 -4.47 -51.20
CA THR A 677 15.12 -3.10 -51.40
C THR A 677 15.13 -2.34 -50.08
N THR A 678 16.21 -1.59 -49.82
CA THR A 678 16.24 -0.57 -48.76
C THR A 678 16.31 0.80 -49.43
N THR A 679 15.34 1.66 -49.14
CA THR A 679 15.37 3.07 -49.55
C THR A 679 15.57 3.93 -48.31
N VAL A 680 16.65 4.72 -48.29
CA VAL A 680 16.96 5.64 -47.20
C VAL A 680 16.97 7.06 -47.74
N THR A 681 16.07 7.90 -47.25
CA THR A 681 16.00 9.31 -47.66
C THR A 681 17.08 10.15 -46.97
N GLY A 682 17.32 9.92 -45.68
CA GLY A 682 18.44 10.52 -44.95
C GLY A 682 19.77 9.79 -45.15
N LEU A 683 20.76 10.15 -44.33
CA LEU A 683 22.12 9.60 -44.42
C LEU A 683 22.16 8.16 -43.93
N THR A 684 22.79 7.27 -44.71
CA THR A 684 23.16 5.93 -44.25
C THR A 684 24.56 5.97 -43.65
N THR A 685 24.70 5.55 -42.40
CA THR A 685 25.98 5.53 -41.69
C THR A 685 26.30 4.12 -41.19
N VAL A 686 27.47 3.61 -41.55
CA VAL A 686 28.04 2.39 -40.97
C VAL A 686 29.24 2.80 -40.13
N SER A 687 29.03 2.86 -38.82
CA SER A 687 30.03 3.19 -37.81
C SER A 687 30.53 1.96 -37.06
N GLY A 688 29.81 0.85 -37.19
CA GLY A 688 30.16 -0.48 -36.71
C GLY A 688 29.30 -1.53 -37.40
N GLY A 689 29.26 -2.75 -36.88
CA GLY A 689 28.42 -3.83 -37.42
C GLY A 689 28.65 -4.13 -38.90
N ILE A 690 27.63 -4.71 -39.55
CA ILE A 690 27.63 -5.10 -40.95
C ILE A 690 26.33 -4.63 -41.62
N TYR A 691 26.44 -3.97 -42.78
CA TYR A 691 25.33 -3.77 -43.73
C TYR A 691 25.49 -4.77 -44.88
N GLN A 692 24.54 -5.68 -45.05
CA GLN A 692 24.53 -6.69 -46.11
C GLN A 692 23.43 -6.36 -47.14
N ALA A 693 23.82 -5.87 -48.32
CA ALA A 693 22.89 -5.37 -49.35
C ALA A 693 22.11 -6.47 -50.11
N SER A 694 22.62 -7.71 -50.15
CA SER A 694 21.97 -8.85 -50.80
C SER A 694 21.71 -8.65 -52.31
N THR A 695 20.57 -9.08 -52.87
CA THR A 695 20.34 -9.17 -54.34
C THR A 695 19.55 -8.01 -54.96
N ASN A 696 18.77 -7.27 -54.18
CA ASN A 696 17.94 -6.17 -54.68
C ASN A 696 18.63 -4.82 -54.50
N THR A 697 18.15 -3.82 -55.24
CA THR A 697 18.71 -2.46 -55.21
C THR A 697 18.63 -1.85 -53.82
N GLN A 698 19.74 -1.29 -53.36
CA GLN A 698 19.82 -0.43 -52.18
C GLN A 698 19.93 1.02 -52.65
N THR A 699 18.97 1.87 -52.28
CA THR A 699 18.88 3.27 -52.70
C THR A 699 19.13 4.18 -51.51
N LEU A 700 20.30 4.81 -51.47
CA LEU A 700 20.81 5.62 -50.35
C LEU A 700 20.80 7.10 -50.74
N ASN A 701 19.64 7.74 -50.66
CA ASN A 701 19.45 9.10 -51.18
C ASN A 701 20.19 10.17 -50.38
N GLY A 702 20.32 10.02 -49.07
CA GLY A 702 21.06 10.97 -48.24
C GLY A 702 22.57 10.70 -48.18
N GLY A 703 23.06 9.67 -48.86
CA GLY A 703 24.48 9.32 -48.95
C GLY A 703 24.87 8.09 -48.14
N LEU A 704 26.15 7.72 -48.25
CA LEU A 704 26.76 6.60 -47.53
C LEU A 704 28.03 7.08 -46.80
N THR A 705 28.01 7.01 -45.46
CA THR A 705 29.17 7.28 -44.63
C THR A 705 29.67 6.00 -43.95
N MET A 706 30.94 5.69 -44.16
CA MET A 706 31.68 4.61 -43.55
C MET A 706 32.73 5.20 -42.61
N ASN A 707 32.46 5.18 -41.31
CA ASN A 707 33.39 5.59 -40.25
C ASN A 707 33.71 4.44 -39.29
N GLY A 708 33.35 3.21 -39.67
CA GLY A 708 33.69 1.94 -39.05
C GLY A 708 32.96 0.80 -39.76
N GLY A 709 32.87 -0.37 -39.13
CA GLY A 709 32.08 -1.50 -39.61
C GLY A 709 32.39 -2.01 -41.03
N THR A 710 31.43 -2.71 -41.61
CA THR A 710 31.52 -3.28 -42.97
C THR A 710 30.23 -3.03 -43.75
N PHE A 711 30.34 -2.58 -45.00
CA PHE A 711 29.25 -2.58 -45.97
C PHE A 711 29.57 -3.58 -47.09
N THR A 712 28.65 -4.50 -47.38
CA THR A 712 28.80 -5.54 -48.40
C THR A 712 27.76 -5.36 -49.50
N GLY A 713 28.18 -4.79 -50.62
CA GLY A 713 27.33 -4.50 -51.79
C GLY A 713 26.71 -5.74 -52.44
N SER A 714 27.26 -6.94 -52.22
CA SER A 714 26.66 -8.21 -52.65
C SER A 714 26.39 -8.25 -54.16
N THR A 715 25.23 -8.74 -54.61
CA THR A 715 24.93 -8.89 -56.04
C THR A 715 23.95 -7.85 -56.59
N GLY A 716 23.16 -7.21 -55.72
CA GLY A 716 22.23 -6.14 -56.09
C GLY A 716 22.92 -4.84 -56.48
N ALA A 717 22.16 -3.90 -57.05
CA ALA A 717 22.66 -2.56 -57.32
C ALA A 717 22.79 -1.76 -56.01
N VAL A 718 23.80 -0.90 -55.91
CA VAL A 718 23.94 0.10 -54.85
C VAL A 718 23.90 1.47 -55.50
N ASP A 719 22.87 2.24 -55.21
CA ASP A 719 22.62 3.56 -55.77
C ASP A 719 22.69 4.64 -54.69
N VAL A 720 23.73 5.47 -54.75
CA VAL A 720 23.97 6.54 -53.78
C VAL A 720 23.71 7.88 -54.45
N ASN A 721 22.53 8.46 -54.19
CA ASN A 721 22.12 9.73 -54.78
C ASN A 721 22.70 10.97 -54.07
N SER A 722 23.84 10.81 -53.39
CA SER A 722 24.56 11.84 -52.64
C SER A 722 26.02 11.40 -52.45
N ASP A 723 26.71 11.91 -51.43
CA ASP A 723 28.13 11.65 -51.19
C ASP A 723 28.40 10.24 -50.64
N VAL A 724 29.52 9.64 -51.07
CA VAL A 724 30.15 8.47 -50.45
C VAL A 724 31.38 8.95 -49.68
N SER A 725 31.40 8.70 -48.37
CA SER A 725 32.50 9.08 -47.47
C SER A 725 33.04 7.85 -46.75
N LEU A 726 34.34 7.57 -46.88
CA LEU A 726 35.02 6.43 -46.26
C LEU A 726 36.25 6.90 -45.46
N SER A 727 36.09 6.98 -44.15
CA SER A 727 37.15 7.37 -43.21
C SER A 727 37.70 6.18 -42.41
N SER A 728 36.91 5.12 -42.23
CA SER A 728 37.32 3.86 -41.57
C SER A 728 36.38 2.71 -41.98
N GLY A 729 36.69 1.48 -41.59
CA GLY A 729 35.89 0.29 -41.94
C GLY A 729 36.17 -0.26 -43.35
N THR A 730 35.28 -1.12 -43.83
CA THR A 730 35.39 -1.78 -45.14
C THR A 730 34.14 -1.52 -45.99
N LEU A 731 34.32 -0.96 -47.19
CA LEU A 731 33.28 -0.84 -48.22
C LEU A 731 33.59 -1.83 -49.35
N THR A 732 32.81 -2.90 -49.46
CA THR A 732 32.88 -3.84 -50.57
C THR A 732 31.83 -3.47 -51.61
N ALA A 733 32.27 -3.16 -52.83
CA ALA A 733 31.41 -2.82 -53.94
C ALA A 733 30.48 -3.99 -54.34
N PRO A 734 29.28 -3.71 -54.88
CA PRO A 734 28.42 -4.75 -55.44
C PRO A 734 29.01 -5.34 -56.73
N THR A 735 28.63 -6.57 -57.07
CA THR A 735 28.84 -7.11 -58.42
C THR A 735 27.82 -6.56 -59.42
N GLY A 736 26.70 -6.00 -58.93
CA GLY A 736 25.78 -5.17 -59.70
C GLY A 736 26.32 -3.74 -59.91
N PRO A 737 25.51 -2.82 -60.48
CA PRO A 737 25.89 -1.42 -60.63
C PRO A 737 26.16 -0.75 -59.27
N PHE A 738 27.25 0.02 -59.18
CA PHE A 738 27.48 0.97 -58.10
C PHE A 738 27.42 2.39 -58.66
N THR A 739 26.32 3.11 -58.44
CA THR A 739 26.10 4.49 -58.92
C THR A 739 26.28 5.51 -57.79
N VAL A 740 26.92 6.63 -58.10
CA VAL A 740 27.21 7.71 -57.15
C VAL A 740 27.01 9.05 -57.84
N SER A 741 26.06 9.84 -57.35
CA SER A 741 25.74 11.15 -57.92
C SER A 741 26.40 12.33 -57.19
N GLY A 742 26.88 12.10 -55.96
CA GLY A 742 27.66 13.06 -55.16
C GLY A 742 29.18 12.84 -55.21
N ASN A 743 29.90 13.41 -54.24
CA ASN A 743 31.35 13.28 -54.11
C ASN A 743 31.74 11.90 -53.61
N TRP A 744 32.95 11.45 -54.00
CA TRP A 744 33.58 10.28 -53.42
C TRP A 744 34.80 10.71 -52.62
N THR A 745 34.76 10.50 -51.31
CA THR A 745 35.85 10.87 -50.40
C THR A 745 36.35 9.68 -49.60
N LYS A 746 37.53 9.16 -49.94
CA LYS A 746 38.23 8.18 -49.12
C LYS A 746 39.41 8.82 -48.41
N THR A 747 39.36 8.87 -47.07
CA THR A 747 40.44 9.36 -46.20
C THR A 747 41.03 8.28 -45.31
N GLY A 748 40.38 7.12 -45.22
CA GLY A 748 40.87 5.93 -44.51
C GLY A 748 40.12 4.67 -44.94
N GLY A 749 40.13 3.63 -44.11
CA GLY A 749 39.42 2.37 -44.36
C GLY A 749 39.91 1.57 -45.59
N VAL A 750 39.14 0.54 -45.96
CA VAL A 750 39.36 -0.34 -47.11
C VAL A 750 38.21 -0.18 -48.10
N PHE A 751 38.53 0.12 -49.36
CA PHE A 751 37.58 -0.03 -50.46
C PHE A 751 37.95 -1.29 -51.24
N ASP A 752 37.10 -2.30 -51.17
CA ASP A 752 37.21 -3.52 -51.98
C ASP A 752 36.32 -3.34 -53.21
N HIS A 753 36.95 -3.10 -54.35
CA HIS A 753 36.23 -2.84 -55.59
C HIS A 753 35.56 -4.09 -56.18
N SER A 754 35.94 -5.32 -55.78
CA SER A 754 35.29 -6.58 -56.21
C SER A 754 34.99 -6.67 -57.73
N ASN A 755 35.91 -6.19 -58.55
CA ASN A 755 35.79 -6.05 -60.02
C ASN A 755 34.56 -5.25 -60.53
N ALA A 756 33.98 -4.39 -59.69
CA ALA A 756 32.80 -3.61 -59.99
C ALA A 756 33.07 -2.43 -60.92
N THR A 757 32.01 -1.94 -61.57
CA THR A 757 31.99 -0.63 -62.22
C THR A 757 31.37 0.39 -61.28
N VAL A 758 32.17 1.39 -60.90
CA VAL A 758 31.67 2.57 -60.20
C VAL A 758 31.30 3.61 -61.25
N THR A 759 30.02 3.96 -61.27
CA THR A 759 29.43 4.94 -62.18
C THR A 759 29.23 6.26 -61.46
N PHE A 760 29.89 7.30 -61.93
CA PHE A 760 29.70 8.68 -61.50
C PHE A 760 28.68 9.34 -62.44
N ASP A 761 27.50 9.63 -61.90
CA ASP A 761 26.34 10.10 -62.66
C ASP A 761 25.82 11.47 -62.18
N GLY A 762 26.63 12.23 -61.46
CA GLY A 762 26.28 13.55 -60.99
C GLY A 762 26.08 14.56 -62.13
N ILE A 763 25.09 15.45 -61.97
CA ILE A 763 24.84 16.55 -62.93
C ILE A 763 25.70 17.79 -62.67
N GLY A 764 26.27 17.90 -61.47
CA GLY A 764 27.15 19.00 -61.04
C GLY A 764 28.63 18.60 -61.00
N ALA A 765 29.46 19.38 -60.32
CA ALA A 765 30.84 18.99 -60.07
C ALA A 765 30.89 17.91 -58.96
N GLN A 766 31.41 16.74 -59.28
CA GLN A 766 31.74 15.65 -58.36
C GLN A 766 33.25 15.64 -58.10
N LEU A 767 33.64 15.69 -56.83
CA LEU A 767 35.02 15.52 -56.40
C LEU A 767 35.31 14.05 -56.14
N LEU A 768 36.39 13.56 -56.73
CA LEU A 768 36.90 12.20 -56.55
C LEU A 768 38.23 12.23 -55.80
N ASN A 769 38.18 11.80 -54.55
CA ASN A 769 39.34 11.46 -53.74
C ASN A 769 39.39 9.94 -53.53
N SER A 770 40.24 9.26 -54.32
CA SER A 770 40.43 7.80 -54.26
C SER A 770 41.06 7.30 -52.96
N GLY A 771 41.66 8.19 -52.15
CA GLY A 771 42.46 7.80 -50.98
C GLY A 771 43.61 6.85 -51.34
N ALA A 772 44.18 7.01 -52.54
CA ALA A 772 45.19 6.15 -53.14
C ALA A 772 44.77 4.67 -53.32
N SER A 773 43.47 4.37 -53.26
CA SER A 773 42.92 3.04 -53.55
C SER A 773 42.58 2.90 -55.03
N SER A 774 42.69 1.69 -55.57
CA SER A 774 42.32 1.41 -56.95
C SER A 774 40.81 1.21 -57.11
N PHE A 775 40.28 1.69 -58.24
CA PHE A 775 39.00 1.26 -58.78
C PHE A 775 39.23 0.14 -59.79
N PHE A 776 38.21 -0.67 -60.08
CA PHE A 776 38.28 -1.59 -61.21
C PHE A 776 37.84 -0.89 -62.48
N ASN A 777 36.54 -0.73 -62.73
CA ASN A 777 36.05 0.13 -63.81
C ASN A 777 35.50 1.45 -63.25
N VAL A 778 35.81 2.54 -63.93
CA VAL A 778 35.25 3.87 -63.69
C VAL A 778 34.46 4.29 -64.91
N LEU A 779 33.17 4.60 -64.72
CA LEU A 779 32.29 5.12 -65.75
C LEU A 779 31.82 6.52 -65.33
N HIS A 780 32.00 7.52 -66.19
CA HIS A 780 31.38 8.84 -66.03
C HIS A 780 30.39 9.04 -67.17
N ASN A 781 29.11 9.22 -66.83
CA ASN A 781 28.02 9.12 -67.81
C ASN A 781 26.96 10.20 -67.77
N ASN A 782 27.18 11.27 -67.00
CA ASN A 782 26.26 12.40 -66.95
C ASN A 782 26.97 13.71 -67.34
N THR A 783 26.25 14.83 -67.33
CA THR A 783 26.75 16.12 -67.84
C THR A 783 27.67 16.86 -66.87
N GLY A 784 27.85 16.36 -65.66
CA GLY A 784 28.66 16.97 -64.61
C GLY A 784 30.16 16.97 -64.89
N THR A 785 30.93 17.48 -63.93
CA THR A 785 32.40 17.40 -63.95
C THR A 785 32.83 16.38 -62.89
N LEU A 786 33.44 15.27 -63.30
CA LEU A 786 34.15 14.37 -62.40
C LEU A 786 35.60 14.86 -62.27
N ARG A 787 35.95 15.45 -61.13
CA ARG A 787 37.26 16.07 -60.91
C ARG A 787 38.05 15.36 -59.82
N LEU A 788 39.28 14.95 -60.09
CA LEU A 788 40.19 14.46 -59.05
C LEU A 788 40.52 15.57 -58.06
N SER A 789 40.52 15.30 -56.75
CA SER A 789 40.70 16.38 -55.76
C SER A 789 42.02 16.35 -54.99
N SER A 790 42.53 15.17 -54.63
CA SER A 790 43.66 15.07 -53.67
C SER A 790 44.56 13.85 -53.85
N ASN A 791 44.14 12.83 -54.58
CA ASN A 791 44.91 11.61 -54.82
C ASN A 791 44.80 11.21 -56.28
N ASN A 792 45.85 10.56 -56.78
CA ASN A 792 45.89 9.99 -58.12
C ASN A 792 44.77 8.94 -58.30
N LEU A 793 44.31 8.77 -59.54
CA LEU A 793 43.38 7.71 -59.89
C LEU A 793 44.13 6.51 -60.46
N THR A 794 43.84 5.32 -59.94
CA THR A 794 44.23 4.05 -60.56
C THR A 794 42.99 3.23 -60.88
N ALA A 795 42.78 2.92 -62.17
CA ALA A 795 41.72 2.03 -62.65
C ALA A 795 42.34 0.76 -63.23
N LEU A 796 42.10 -0.39 -62.60
CA LEU A 796 42.67 -1.68 -63.05
C LEU A 796 41.95 -2.26 -64.28
N GLY A 797 40.68 -1.89 -64.45
CA GLY A 797 39.87 -2.18 -65.62
C GLY A 797 39.82 -0.96 -66.53
N THR A 798 38.62 -0.51 -66.86
CA THR A 798 38.38 0.58 -67.83
C THR A 798 38.15 1.93 -67.16
N LEU A 799 38.48 2.99 -67.89
CA LEU A 799 38.01 4.34 -67.61
C LEU A 799 37.21 4.84 -68.82
N THR A 800 35.91 5.06 -68.65
CA THR A 800 35.03 5.47 -69.74
C THR A 800 34.37 6.81 -69.42
N ASN A 801 34.58 7.81 -70.28
CA ASN A 801 33.86 9.07 -70.26
C ASN A 801 32.86 9.10 -71.43
N THR A 802 31.56 9.13 -71.11
CA THR A 802 30.50 9.16 -72.13
C THR A 802 29.79 10.52 -72.23
N SER A 803 29.96 11.38 -71.22
CA SER A 803 29.40 12.73 -71.16
C SER A 803 30.19 13.57 -70.14
N GLY A 804 29.92 14.88 -70.07
CA GLY A 804 30.48 15.76 -69.04
C GLY A 804 31.99 15.94 -69.15
N ILE A 805 32.62 16.45 -68.09
CA ILE A 805 34.07 16.68 -68.04
C ILE A 805 34.72 15.72 -67.05
N TYR A 806 35.62 14.85 -67.49
CA TYR A 806 36.60 14.22 -66.61
C TYR A 806 37.79 15.16 -66.48
N ASP A 807 38.03 15.71 -65.29
CA ASP A 807 39.12 16.64 -65.00
C ASP A 807 40.16 15.96 -64.09
N ALA A 808 41.32 15.63 -64.65
CA ALA A 808 42.42 15.03 -63.90
C ALA A 808 43.02 16.01 -62.86
N ASN A 809 42.76 17.32 -62.96
CA ASN A 809 43.09 18.33 -61.97
C ASN A 809 44.55 18.26 -61.46
N ASP A 810 45.49 18.20 -62.41
CA ASP A 810 46.94 18.13 -62.13
C ASP A 810 47.38 16.88 -61.34
N LEU A 811 46.56 15.82 -61.35
CA LEU A 811 46.85 14.52 -60.73
C LEU A 811 46.99 13.42 -61.78
N GLU A 812 47.76 12.38 -61.43
CA GLU A 812 47.99 11.25 -62.31
C GLU A 812 46.73 10.40 -62.46
N THR A 813 46.46 9.96 -63.68
CA THR A 813 45.48 8.90 -63.96
C THR A 813 46.20 7.73 -64.61
N SER A 814 46.15 6.56 -63.97
CA SER A 814 46.69 5.30 -64.48
C SER A 814 45.55 4.32 -64.76
N VAL A 815 45.48 3.79 -65.98
CA VAL A 815 44.43 2.87 -66.43
C VAL A 815 45.06 1.64 -67.05
N THR A 816 44.93 0.49 -66.41
CA THR A 816 45.49 -0.78 -66.92
C THR A 816 44.68 -1.33 -68.10
N GLY A 817 43.35 -1.17 -68.08
CA GLY A 817 42.48 -1.49 -69.20
C GLY A 817 42.27 -0.29 -70.13
N LEU A 818 41.22 -0.37 -70.96
CA LEU A 818 40.99 0.62 -72.00
C LEU A 818 40.47 1.95 -71.44
N THR A 819 41.07 3.04 -71.88
CA THR A 819 40.52 4.39 -71.70
C THR A 819 39.68 4.77 -72.90
N THR A 820 38.40 5.08 -72.69
CA THR A 820 37.45 5.43 -73.75
C THR A 820 36.84 6.81 -73.52
N VAL A 821 36.94 7.69 -74.51
CA VAL A 821 36.16 8.94 -74.59
C VAL A 821 35.16 8.80 -75.74
N SER A 822 33.90 8.67 -75.37
CA SER A 822 32.77 8.50 -76.31
C SER A 822 31.82 9.69 -76.34
N GLY A 823 31.97 10.60 -75.38
CA GLY A 823 31.32 11.90 -75.30
C GLY A 823 31.96 12.75 -74.21
N GLY A 824 31.55 14.01 -74.09
CA GLY A 824 32.14 14.93 -73.11
C GLY A 824 33.60 15.30 -73.40
N GLU A 825 34.33 15.70 -72.36
CA GLU A 825 35.74 16.10 -72.41
C GLU A 825 36.57 15.37 -71.34
N TYR A 826 37.74 14.85 -71.71
CA TYR A 826 38.79 14.40 -70.78
C TYR A 826 39.89 15.46 -70.75
N GLN A 827 40.14 16.09 -69.60
CA GLN A 827 41.19 17.08 -69.40
C GLN A 827 42.37 16.47 -68.63
N ALA A 828 43.49 16.20 -69.30
CA ALA A 828 44.68 15.57 -68.72
C ALA A 828 45.50 16.50 -67.80
N LYS A 829 45.44 17.81 -68.02
CA LYS A 829 46.14 18.84 -67.24
C LYS A 829 47.68 18.66 -67.22
N THR A 830 48.34 18.81 -66.07
CA THR A 830 49.83 18.87 -65.99
C THR A 830 50.51 17.55 -65.58
N ALA A 831 49.80 16.62 -64.93
CA ALA A 831 50.37 15.36 -64.47
C ALA A 831 50.34 14.27 -65.54
N LEU A 832 51.19 13.24 -65.36
CA LEU A 832 51.29 12.08 -66.25
C LEU A 832 49.93 11.37 -66.36
N GLN A 833 49.53 11.01 -67.58
CA GLN A 833 48.42 10.10 -67.83
C GLN A 833 48.97 8.81 -68.41
N THR A 834 48.79 7.70 -67.72
CA THR A 834 49.33 6.38 -68.10
C THR A 834 48.18 5.48 -68.53
N LEU A 835 48.03 5.22 -69.83
CA LEU A 835 46.88 4.53 -70.43
C LEU A 835 47.32 3.19 -71.02
N ASP A 836 47.58 2.20 -70.14
CA ASP A 836 48.23 0.94 -70.52
C ASP A 836 47.36 0.04 -71.40
N GLY A 837 46.03 0.08 -71.22
CA GLY A 837 45.11 -0.67 -72.09
C GLY A 837 44.67 0.09 -73.34
N GLY A 838 45.28 1.25 -73.60
CA GLY A 838 45.06 2.04 -74.82
C GLY A 838 44.13 3.23 -74.62
N LEU A 839 44.03 4.04 -75.68
CA LEU A 839 43.19 5.22 -75.75
C LEU A 839 42.26 5.14 -76.96
N THR A 840 40.96 5.07 -76.73
CA THR A 840 39.94 5.13 -77.78
C THR A 840 39.13 6.42 -77.68
N ILE A 841 39.10 7.19 -78.76
CA ILE A 841 38.24 8.33 -78.97
C ILE A 841 37.25 7.97 -80.07
N ASN A 842 36.01 7.67 -79.68
CA ASN A 842 34.89 7.38 -80.59
C ASN A 842 33.75 8.39 -80.43
N GLY A 843 34.00 9.47 -79.70
CA GLY A 843 33.22 10.69 -79.57
C GLY A 843 33.90 11.64 -78.57
N GLY A 844 33.26 12.75 -78.20
CA GLY A 844 33.81 13.68 -77.21
C GLY A 844 35.16 14.31 -77.59
N THR A 845 35.91 14.76 -76.58
CA THR A 845 37.22 15.40 -76.72
C THR A 845 38.20 14.90 -75.66
N PHE A 846 39.41 14.53 -76.04
CA PHE A 846 40.53 14.33 -75.10
C PHE A 846 41.54 15.46 -75.26
N THR A 847 41.93 16.10 -74.17
CA THR A 847 42.83 17.25 -74.15
C THR A 847 44.07 16.96 -73.30
N GLY A 848 45.16 16.62 -73.99
CA GLY A 848 46.46 16.30 -73.36
C GLY A 848 47.07 17.46 -72.56
N SER A 849 46.68 18.71 -72.85
CA SER A 849 47.10 19.89 -72.09
C SER A 849 48.63 20.04 -72.04
N THR A 850 49.25 20.21 -70.87
CA THR A 850 50.70 20.45 -70.75
C THR A 850 51.50 19.30 -70.15
N GLY A 851 50.82 18.31 -69.55
CA GLY A 851 51.44 17.11 -68.96
C GLY A 851 51.87 16.08 -70.01
N SER A 852 52.45 14.97 -69.55
CA SER A 852 52.78 13.83 -70.42
C SER A 852 51.57 12.91 -70.59
N VAL A 853 51.38 12.35 -71.78
CA VAL A 853 50.42 11.27 -72.03
C VAL A 853 51.19 10.07 -72.56
N ASP A 854 51.12 8.97 -71.84
CA ASP A 854 51.78 7.71 -72.18
C ASP A 854 50.74 6.63 -72.44
N VAL A 855 50.68 6.13 -73.67
CA VAL A 855 49.74 5.09 -74.09
C VAL A 855 50.52 3.81 -74.38
N ASN A 856 50.56 2.90 -73.41
CA ASN A 856 51.28 1.62 -73.55
C ASN A 856 50.52 0.56 -74.37
N SER A 857 49.62 1.00 -75.25
CA SER A 857 48.87 0.17 -76.19
C SER A 857 48.38 1.01 -77.39
N ASP A 858 47.29 0.61 -78.04
CA ASP A 858 46.78 1.24 -79.25
C ASP A 858 46.09 2.59 -78.96
N VAL A 859 46.31 3.57 -79.85
CA VAL A 859 45.51 4.79 -79.97
C VAL A 859 44.53 4.64 -81.13
N SER A 860 43.24 4.78 -80.87
CA SER A 860 42.17 4.68 -81.86
C SER A 860 41.31 5.94 -81.87
N LEU A 861 41.20 6.62 -83.02
CA LEU A 861 40.40 7.82 -83.22
C LEU A 861 39.42 7.61 -84.38
N SER A 862 38.15 7.39 -84.05
CA SER A 862 37.08 7.12 -85.03
C SER A 862 36.07 8.26 -85.15
N SER A 863 35.93 9.11 -84.14
CA SER A 863 35.13 10.34 -84.11
C SER A 863 35.64 11.26 -83.00
N GLY A 864 35.05 12.44 -82.79
CA GLY A 864 35.47 13.37 -81.73
C GLY A 864 36.81 14.06 -82.01
N THR A 865 37.46 14.56 -80.95
CA THR A 865 38.72 15.31 -81.02
C THR A 865 39.78 14.74 -80.06
N LEU A 866 40.99 14.49 -80.56
CA LEU A 866 42.18 14.19 -79.76
C LEU A 866 43.17 15.36 -79.89
N THR A 867 43.30 16.14 -78.82
CA THR A 867 44.32 17.20 -78.72
C THR A 867 45.52 16.65 -77.99
N ALA A 868 46.66 16.59 -78.68
CA ALA A 868 47.93 16.11 -78.12
C ALA A 868 48.41 17.02 -76.97
N PRO A 869 49.13 16.45 -75.98
CA PRO A 869 49.79 17.26 -74.95
C PRO A 869 50.92 18.11 -75.53
N THR A 870 51.23 19.25 -74.92
CA THR A 870 52.50 19.95 -75.22
C THR A 870 53.70 19.30 -74.54
N GLY A 871 53.47 18.43 -73.54
CA GLY A 871 54.46 17.48 -73.03
C GLY A 871 54.64 16.26 -73.96
N PRO A 872 55.45 15.27 -73.56
CA PRO A 872 55.62 14.02 -74.31
C PRO A 872 54.28 13.31 -74.57
N PHE A 873 54.06 12.88 -75.81
CA PHE A 873 53.01 11.93 -76.18
C PHE A 873 53.66 10.63 -76.66
N THR A 874 53.71 9.61 -75.81
CA THR A 874 54.29 8.29 -76.15
C THR A 874 53.19 7.28 -76.47
N VAL A 875 53.46 6.41 -77.45
CA VAL A 875 52.54 5.37 -77.91
C VAL A 875 53.33 4.10 -78.20
N SER A 876 53.07 3.03 -77.47
CA SER A 876 53.79 1.75 -77.66
C SER A 876 53.06 0.78 -78.60
N GLY A 877 51.76 1.01 -78.85
CA GLY A 877 50.93 0.25 -79.78
C GLY A 877 50.78 0.91 -81.15
N ASN A 878 49.69 0.54 -81.83
CA ASN A 878 49.31 1.08 -83.14
C ASN A 878 48.59 2.42 -83.00
N TRP A 879 48.67 3.24 -84.04
CA TRP A 879 47.87 4.45 -84.19
C TRP A 879 46.90 4.30 -85.34
N THR A 880 45.60 4.36 -85.05
CA THR A 880 44.54 4.24 -86.05
C THR A 880 43.59 5.42 -86.00
N LYS A 881 43.61 6.26 -87.03
CA LYS A 881 42.61 7.31 -87.24
C LYS A 881 41.73 6.99 -88.45
N THR A 882 40.45 6.71 -88.19
CA THR A 882 39.43 6.46 -89.24
C THR A 882 38.40 7.58 -89.35
N GLY A 883 38.35 8.49 -88.37
CA GLY A 883 37.50 9.68 -88.38
C GLY A 883 37.98 10.72 -87.35
N GLY A 884 37.13 11.67 -86.94
CA GLY A 884 37.44 12.70 -85.94
C GLY A 884 38.52 13.73 -86.33
N VAL A 885 38.98 14.50 -85.36
CA VAL A 885 40.03 15.54 -85.47
C VAL A 885 41.21 15.18 -84.58
N PHE A 886 42.42 15.12 -85.13
CA PHE A 886 43.65 15.08 -84.34
C PHE A 886 44.27 16.48 -84.38
N ASP A 887 44.35 17.14 -83.23
CA ASP A 887 45.04 18.42 -83.06
C ASP A 887 46.40 18.14 -82.42
N HIS A 888 47.46 18.27 -83.22
CA HIS A 888 48.81 17.98 -82.77
C HIS A 888 49.36 19.02 -81.78
N SER A 889 48.80 20.24 -81.69
CA SER A 889 49.20 21.29 -80.73
C SER A 889 50.73 21.50 -80.58
N SER A 890 51.44 21.47 -81.70
CA SER A 890 52.92 21.48 -81.77
C SER A 890 53.67 20.39 -80.96
N SER A 891 52.99 19.29 -80.60
CA SER A 891 53.53 18.15 -79.86
C SER A 891 54.46 17.26 -80.69
N THR A 892 55.34 16.54 -79.99
CA THR A 892 56.09 15.41 -80.55
C THR A 892 55.40 14.11 -80.13
N VAL A 893 54.92 13.36 -81.11
CA VAL A 893 54.43 11.99 -80.89
C VAL A 893 55.59 11.02 -81.06
N THR A 894 55.87 10.23 -80.02
CA THR A 894 56.93 9.23 -80.00
C THR A 894 56.32 7.83 -79.99
N PHE A 895 56.63 7.03 -81.00
CA PHE A 895 56.32 5.62 -81.04
C PHE A 895 57.46 4.86 -80.34
N ASP A 896 57.21 4.25 -79.19
CA ASP A 896 58.25 3.64 -78.34
C ASP A 896 58.07 2.13 -78.15
N GLY A 897 57.24 1.51 -78.98
CA GLY A 897 56.99 0.08 -78.98
C GLY A 897 58.20 -0.73 -79.41
N THR A 898 58.30 -1.95 -78.90
CA THR A 898 59.39 -2.89 -79.26
C THR A 898 59.06 -3.75 -80.49
N GLY A 899 57.80 -3.69 -80.98
CA GLY A 899 57.29 -4.43 -82.13
C GLY A 899 57.01 -3.55 -83.35
N THR A 900 56.43 -4.13 -84.41
CA THR A 900 55.94 -3.33 -85.55
C THR A 900 54.73 -2.51 -85.12
N GLN A 901 54.84 -1.19 -85.19
CA GLN A 901 53.73 -0.27 -84.92
C GLN A 901 53.13 0.21 -86.25
N LEU A 902 51.82 0.00 -86.44
CA LEU A 902 51.09 0.48 -87.60
C LEU A 902 50.60 1.91 -87.36
N LEU A 903 50.95 2.80 -88.28
CA LEU A 903 50.47 4.19 -88.31
C LEU A 903 49.49 4.40 -89.47
N ASN A 904 48.20 4.47 -89.15
CA ASN A 904 47.17 5.02 -90.03
C ASN A 904 46.79 6.43 -89.54
N SER A 905 47.35 7.46 -90.17
CA SER A 905 47.09 8.86 -89.81
C SER A 905 45.72 9.39 -90.22
N GLY A 906 44.96 8.65 -91.03
CA GLY A 906 43.69 9.14 -91.60
C GLY A 906 43.84 10.45 -92.38
N GLY A 907 45.04 10.73 -92.90
CA GLY A 907 45.37 11.99 -93.60
C GLY A 907 45.66 13.19 -92.71
N SER A 908 45.79 13.03 -91.39
CA SER A 908 46.15 14.12 -90.47
C SER A 908 47.66 14.35 -90.40
N ASP A 909 48.05 15.62 -90.23
CA ASP A 909 49.45 16.01 -90.02
C ASP A 909 49.89 15.73 -88.58
N PHE A 910 51.16 15.35 -88.41
CA PHE A 910 51.87 15.35 -87.13
C PHE A 910 52.90 16.48 -87.16
N PHE A 911 53.09 17.18 -86.04
CA PHE A 911 54.09 18.25 -85.98
C PHE A 911 55.51 17.69 -85.94
N ASN A 912 55.81 16.87 -84.94
CA ASN A 912 57.01 16.04 -84.89
C ASN A 912 56.61 14.59 -84.63
N LEU A 913 57.27 13.67 -85.32
CA LEU A 913 57.08 12.23 -85.18
C LEU A 913 58.44 11.59 -84.92
N LEU A 914 58.55 10.88 -83.81
CA LEU A 914 59.72 10.08 -83.43
C LEU A 914 59.30 8.60 -83.35
N HIS A 915 60.20 7.70 -83.74
CA HIS A 915 60.08 6.25 -83.60
C HIS A 915 61.47 5.69 -83.30
#